data_AF-A0ABD0LXR9-F1
#
_entry.id   AF-A0ABD0LXR9-F1
#
_cell.length_a   1.000
_cell.length_b   1.000
_cell.length_c   1.000
_cell.angle_alpha   90.00
_cell.angle_beta   90.00
_cell.angle_gamma   90.00
#
_symmetry.space_group_name_H-M   'P 1'
#
loop_
_entity.id
_entity.type
_entity.pdbx_description
1 polymer ?
#
loop_
_entity_poly.entity_id
_entity_poly.type
_entity_poly.pdbx_seq_one_letter_code
_entity_poly.pdbx_strand_id
1 'polypeptide(L)'
;MKKVSAFSVFSGKSNAEKKGKMSTPSGPKGEDTGSLKRASSTPTISKGNRILNAIRGSVRGSGQKVRPSVLKARDQSPHVAGGDSQVSLTVMKTVEGFKVKDKEQGVQNSKPPVDRTKKPPAHPSQPPAKTTLTKDAAVAEPTAGKRSAPFPPETSETGLKGNMAKRQLHLAPALPAKPKIGKKKRTSTESSSASEEGTVPAKKKQKTGGKGANGEAGPAKPVPVAKIQPVGQESEKTEAPYMFDSGVEAARMFECLIHPVTPDRFFRELWEKKPLLVKRHMPNYNQGWFSTAEFDRILRQENIQFGVNVDITSYRDDKRETHNPAGRAYAPLVWDFYQKGCSVRLLNPQTYSRNMWKILSVLQEYFNCSVGANVYLTPAGTQGFAPHYDDIEAFVIQLEGKKHWKLYSPRTDEENLPRFSSNNFTQSEVGTPILNVVLEAGDMLYFPRGTIHQANANEKEHSLHVTFSCYQRNTWGDLLERLVPRALQLAIEENVELRQGLPRDFLNYMGIVHSDKESTERKQFVEKVEGLVRSLVDYLPLDAACDQMGKQAIHDSLPPVLTEQEKACSIHGAGEFWEPAEMQVRGVVELEPDTEVRIIRRGVLRMLTEEDEVRIYHTLENARVYHGNTPQYFDISSEATPAVEFLIDSYPEYVPVDSLPLDTLQEKLDVASLLYDKGLLVTSVPLQTMYDEGTDDSEDDAENRDGGE
;
A
#
# COMPACT_ATOMS: atom_id res chain seq x y z
N MET A 1 -9.83 16.96 -21.60
CA MET A 1 -10.90 17.29 -20.63
C MET A 1 -12.12 17.80 -21.39
N LYS A 2 -13.24 17.06 -21.36
CA LYS A 2 -14.58 17.55 -21.73
C LYS A 2 -15.44 17.56 -20.47
N LYS A 3 -16.34 18.53 -20.33
CA LYS A 3 -17.29 18.58 -19.20
C LYS A 3 -18.42 17.58 -19.44
N VAL A 4 -18.80 16.82 -18.42
CA VAL A 4 -20.08 16.12 -18.36
C VAL A 4 -20.99 16.93 -17.43
N SER A 5 -22.27 17.07 -17.80
CA SER A 5 -23.27 17.85 -17.05
C SER A 5 -24.53 17.00 -16.92
N ALA A 6 -24.74 16.40 -15.75
CA ALA A 6 -25.91 15.57 -15.48
C ALA A 6 -27.08 16.42 -15.00
N PHE A 7 -28.06 16.68 -15.89
CA PHE A 7 -29.41 17.17 -15.53
C PHE A 7 -30.36 17.07 -16.74
N SER A 8 -31.22 16.04 -16.78
CA SER A 8 -32.57 16.08 -17.38
C SER A 8 -33.25 14.70 -17.27
N VAL A 9 -34.44 14.64 -16.66
CA VAL A 9 -35.38 13.51 -16.74
C VAL A 9 -36.81 14.09 -16.77
N PHE A 10 -37.76 13.34 -17.35
CA PHE A 10 -39.23 13.58 -17.40
C PHE A 10 -39.81 14.60 -18.41
N SER A 11 -40.03 14.14 -19.63
CA SER A 11 -41.35 14.07 -20.32
C SER A 11 -41.16 13.41 -21.69
N GLY A 12 -42.15 12.86 -22.41
CA GLY A 12 -43.58 12.60 -22.18
C GLY A 12 -44.15 11.80 -23.37
N LYS A 13 -45.26 11.06 -23.23
CA LYS A 13 -45.76 10.12 -24.27
C LYS A 13 -46.31 10.82 -25.53
N SER A 14 -46.06 10.29 -26.75
CA SER A 14 -47.08 9.67 -27.65
C SER A 14 -46.70 9.54 -29.14
N ASN A 15 -47.34 8.55 -29.80
CA ASN A 15 -47.70 8.39 -31.24
C ASN A 15 -46.64 8.30 -32.38
N ALA A 16 -46.62 7.10 -33.02
CA ALA A 16 -46.72 6.76 -34.47
C ALA A 16 -46.16 7.71 -35.57
N GLU A 17 -45.53 7.25 -36.67
CA GLU A 17 -45.99 6.21 -37.61
C GLU A 17 -44.90 5.44 -38.45
N LYS A 18 -45.24 4.21 -38.87
CA LYS A 18 -44.99 3.53 -40.17
C LYS A 18 -43.68 3.72 -40.96
N LYS A 19 -42.89 2.64 -41.08
CA LYS A 19 -42.39 1.95 -42.33
C LYS A 19 -41.23 0.98 -41.98
N GLY A 20 -41.05 -0.22 -42.56
CA GLY A 20 -41.96 -1.01 -43.41
C GLY A 20 -41.25 -1.91 -44.47
N LYS A 21 -40.90 -3.16 -44.11
CA LYS A 21 -40.57 -4.36 -44.96
C LYS A 21 -40.19 -5.50 -43.98
N MET A 22 -40.79 -6.70 -43.97
CA MET A 22 -40.70 -7.84 -44.92
C MET A 22 -39.26 -8.36 -45.10
N SER A 23 -38.96 -9.67 -44.97
CA SER A 23 -39.81 -10.88 -45.13
C SER A 23 -39.37 -12.09 -44.29
N THR A 24 -40.18 -13.16 -44.29
CA THR A 24 -40.02 -14.47 -43.61
C THR A 24 -40.56 -15.60 -44.52
N PRO A 25 -40.70 -16.89 -44.10
CA PRO A 25 -39.65 -17.87 -43.84
C PRO A 25 -39.88 -19.21 -44.62
N SER A 26 -39.08 -20.26 -44.39
CA SER A 26 -39.51 -21.66 -44.61
C SER A 26 -38.69 -22.71 -43.83
N GLY A 27 -39.36 -23.78 -43.38
CA GLY A 27 -38.78 -25.09 -43.01
C GLY A 27 -39.40 -26.17 -43.93
N PRO A 28 -39.77 -27.41 -43.47
CA PRO A 28 -39.63 -28.00 -42.13
C PRO A 28 -39.27 -29.53 -42.13
N LYS A 29 -39.41 -30.21 -40.96
CA LYS A 29 -39.45 -31.68 -40.71
C LYS A 29 -38.10 -32.44 -40.71
N GLY A 30 -37.96 -33.57 -40.00
CA GLY A 30 -38.92 -34.30 -39.13
C GLY A 30 -38.28 -35.46 -38.34
N GLU A 31 -39.10 -36.29 -37.67
CA GLU A 31 -38.75 -37.48 -36.85
C GLU A 31 -37.90 -38.56 -37.60
N ASP A 32 -37.29 -39.60 -37.00
CA ASP A 32 -37.77 -40.49 -35.92
C ASP A 32 -36.64 -41.36 -35.26
N THR A 33 -37.05 -42.20 -34.31
CA THR A 33 -36.40 -43.19 -33.43
C THR A 33 -35.49 -44.27 -34.04
N GLY A 34 -34.65 -44.90 -33.19
CA GLY A 34 -34.03 -46.22 -33.45
C GLY A 34 -32.86 -46.56 -32.50
N SER A 35 -32.76 -47.81 -32.02
CA SER A 35 -31.67 -48.27 -31.12
C SER A 35 -31.31 -49.75 -31.35
N LEU A 36 -30.14 -50.16 -30.81
CA LEU A 36 -29.64 -51.51 -30.49
C LEU A 36 -28.52 -52.17 -31.36
N LYS A 37 -27.39 -52.37 -30.66
CA LYS A 37 -26.53 -53.59 -30.55
C LYS A 37 -25.32 -53.86 -31.48
N ARG A 38 -24.27 -54.35 -30.80
CA ARG A 38 -22.94 -54.83 -31.24
C ARG A 38 -23.00 -56.08 -32.15
N ALA A 39 -21.93 -56.34 -32.91
CA ALA A 39 -20.94 -57.40 -32.60
C ALA A 39 -19.83 -57.60 -33.67
N SER A 40 -18.59 -57.92 -33.21
CA SER A 40 -17.55 -58.78 -33.84
C SER A 40 -16.98 -58.46 -35.26
N SER A 41 -15.73 -58.80 -35.65
CA SER A 41 -14.47 -59.13 -34.91
C SER A 41 -13.30 -59.39 -35.90
N THR A 42 -12.15 -58.69 -35.76
CA THR A 42 -10.73 -59.13 -35.99
C THR A 42 -10.30 -59.94 -37.27
N PRO A 43 -9.03 -60.37 -37.49
CA PRO A 43 -7.71 -60.01 -36.90
C PRO A 43 -6.57 -59.72 -37.96
N THR A 44 -5.32 -59.61 -37.47
CA THR A 44 -4.00 -59.97 -38.10
C THR A 44 -2.99 -58.89 -38.59
N ILE A 45 -2.18 -58.39 -37.65
CA ILE A 45 -0.73 -58.68 -37.50
C ILE A 45 0.16 -58.73 -38.77
N SER A 46 1.20 -57.88 -38.82
CA SER A 46 2.60 -58.32 -39.02
C SER A 46 3.62 -57.30 -38.47
N LYS A 47 4.88 -57.74 -38.25
CA LYS A 47 5.96 -56.95 -37.60
C LYS A 47 7.10 -56.65 -38.58
N GLY A 48 7.71 -55.47 -38.49
CA GLY A 48 8.96 -55.09 -39.17
C GLY A 48 9.84 -54.21 -38.28
N ASN A 49 11.16 -54.41 -38.26
CA ASN A 49 12.09 -53.78 -37.30
C ASN A 49 13.52 -53.75 -37.88
N ARG A 50 14.46 -52.96 -37.28
CA ARG A 50 15.91 -52.82 -37.56
C ARG A 50 16.26 -51.88 -38.76
N ILE A 51 17.41 -51.16 -38.83
CA ILE A 51 18.60 -51.01 -37.95
C ILE A 51 19.41 -49.71 -38.26
N LEU A 52 20.17 -49.19 -37.27
CA LEU A 52 21.46 -48.38 -37.24
C LEU A 52 22.02 -47.65 -38.52
N ASN A 53 22.86 -46.59 -38.48
CA ASN A 53 23.68 -46.02 -37.39
C ASN A 53 24.21 -44.56 -37.64
N ALA A 54 24.51 -43.86 -36.54
CA ALA A 54 25.59 -42.88 -36.25
C ALA A 54 26.15 -41.83 -37.27
N ILE A 55 26.40 -40.62 -36.74
CA ILE A 55 27.67 -39.86 -36.82
C ILE A 55 27.87 -39.01 -35.53
N ARG A 56 29.09 -38.57 -35.19
CA ARG A 56 29.48 -37.95 -33.89
C ARG A 56 30.22 -36.61 -34.01
N GLY A 57 30.03 -35.74 -33.00
CA GLY A 57 30.85 -34.56 -32.69
C GLY A 57 30.04 -33.55 -31.84
N SER A 58 30.10 -33.54 -30.50
CA SER A 58 31.20 -33.03 -29.63
C SER A 58 31.55 -31.57 -29.95
N VAL A 59 31.44 -30.60 -29.03
CA VAL A 59 32.23 -30.50 -27.78
C VAL A 59 31.43 -29.87 -26.59
N ARG A 60 31.82 -30.21 -25.35
CA ARG A 60 31.33 -29.64 -24.06
C ARG A 60 32.08 -28.32 -23.73
N GLY A 61 31.57 -27.35 -22.97
CA GLY A 61 30.34 -27.26 -22.16
C GLY A 61 30.65 -26.84 -20.71
N SER A 62 29.86 -25.92 -20.12
CA SER A 62 30.02 -25.47 -18.72
C SER A 62 28.71 -24.98 -18.10
N GLY A 63 27.77 -25.90 -17.82
CA GLY A 63 26.50 -25.59 -17.18
C GLY A 63 26.64 -25.33 -15.68
N GLN A 64 26.49 -24.07 -15.24
CA GLN A 64 26.50 -23.72 -13.82
C GLN A 64 25.07 -23.89 -13.26
N LYS A 65 24.87 -24.84 -12.33
CA LYS A 65 23.55 -25.11 -11.74
C LYS A 65 23.11 -23.94 -10.87
N VAL A 66 22.13 -23.16 -11.34
CA VAL A 66 21.37 -22.22 -10.50
C VAL A 66 20.65 -23.02 -9.41
N ARG A 67 20.86 -22.65 -8.14
CA ARG A 67 20.12 -23.22 -7.01
C ARG A 67 18.91 -22.32 -6.69
N PRO A 68 17.69 -22.84 -6.58
CA PRO A 68 16.56 -22.08 -6.05
C PRO A 68 16.84 -21.65 -4.60
N SER A 69 16.68 -20.35 -4.31
CA SER A 69 16.82 -19.81 -2.96
C SER A 69 15.54 -20.05 -2.16
N VAL A 70 15.39 -21.24 -1.59
CA VAL A 70 14.24 -21.58 -0.75
C VAL A 70 14.32 -20.84 0.58
N LEU A 71 13.43 -19.86 0.77
CA LEU A 71 13.10 -19.31 2.10
C LEU A 71 12.35 -20.39 2.90
N LYS A 72 13.09 -21.33 3.49
CA LYS A 72 12.52 -22.18 4.55
C LYS A 72 12.28 -21.32 5.77
N ALA A 73 11.01 -21.05 6.08
CA ALA A 73 10.61 -20.71 7.43
C ALA A 73 11.15 -21.80 8.38
N ARG A 74 11.78 -21.38 9.47
CA ARG A 74 12.26 -22.31 10.50
C ARG A 74 11.20 -22.43 11.58
N ASP A 75 10.45 -23.52 11.56
CA ASP A 75 9.69 -24.00 12.74
C ASP A 75 10.65 -24.53 13.80
N GLN A 76 11.41 -23.61 14.38
CA GLN A 76 12.17 -23.78 15.62
C GLN A 76 12.10 -22.46 16.39
N SER A 77 11.26 -22.43 17.43
CA SER A 77 11.30 -21.36 18.44
C SER A 77 12.74 -21.22 18.95
N PRO A 78 13.31 -20.00 19.01
CA PRO A 78 14.71 -19.83 19.36
C PRO A 78 14.95 -20.17 20.84
N HIS A 79 15.41 -21.39 21.11
CA HIS A 79 15.94 -21.75 22.42
C HIS A 79 17.12 -20.83 22.75
N VAL A 80 16.95 -19.98 23.77
CA VAL A 80 17.92 -18.96 24.16
C VAL A 80 19.20 -19.62 24.67
N ALA A 81 20.26 -19.57 23.87
CA ALA A 81 21.62 -19.70 24.37
C ALA A 81 21.97 -18.42 25.14
N GLY A 82 22.13 -18.52 26.46
CA GLY A 82 22.38 -17.37 27.32
C GLY A 82 23.72 -16.70 27.01
N GLY A 83 23.69 -15.44 26.61
CA GLY A 83 24.86 -14.59 26.41
C GLY A 83 24.45 -13.12 26.39
N ASP A 84 24.90 -12.36 27.39
CA ASP A 84 24.45 -10.97 27.59
C ASP A 84 24.84 -10.05 26.42
N SER A 85 23.84 -9.67 25.63
CA SER A 85 23.92 -8.66 24.58
C SER A 85 22.79 -7.66 24.76
N GLN A 86 23.09 -6.50 25.34
CA GLN A 86 22.08 -5.49 25.70
C GLN A 86 21.45 -4.85 24.44
N VAL A 87 20.20 -5.22 24.13
CA VAL A 87 19.40 -4.51 23.13
C VAL A 87 18.92 -3.18 23.72
N SER A 88 19.52 -2.08 23.27
CA SER A 88 19.24 -0.72 23.78
C SER A 88 17.90 -0.18 23.26
N LEU A 89 16.82 -0.39 24.03
CA LEU A 89 15.47 0.10 23.68
C LEU A 89 15.24 1.56 24.11
N THR A 90 15.63 2.52 23.28
CA THR A 90 15.46 3.96 23.56
C THR A 90 14.06 4.48 23.20
N VAL A 91 13.09 4.31 24.11
CA VAL A 91 11.75 4.94 24.00
C VAL A 91 11.75 6.29 24.73
N MET A 92 11.60 7.39 23.99
CA MET A 92 11.71 8.75 24.54
C MET A 92 10.41 9.20 25.26
N LYS A 93 10.58 9.67 26.50
CA LYS A 93 9.50 10.32 27.26
C LYS A 93 9.18 11.69 26.67
N THR A 94 7.90 12.07 26.71
CA THR A 94 7.41 13.37 26.26
C THR A 94 7.87 14.46 27.24
N VAL A 95 8.26 15.63 26.74
CA VAL A 95 8.58 16.79 27.58
C VAL A 95 7.28 17.56 27.86
N GLU A 96 6.59 17.18 28.93
CA GLU A 96 5.35 17.85 29.34
C GLU A 96 5.60 19.13 30.12
N GLY A 97 4.85 20.19 29.80
CA GLY A 97 4.42 21.19 30.77
C GLY A 97 5.38 22.34 31.07
N PHE A 98 5.62 23.23 30.09
CA PHE A 98 6.21 24.56 30.36
C PHE A 98 5.22 25.49 31.10
N LYS A 99 4.95 25.20 32.38
CA LYS A 99 4.14 26.07 33.26
C LYS A 99 4.95 27.31 33.66
N VAL A 100 4.76 28.39 32.91
CA VAL A 100 5.29 29.73 33.25
C VAL A 100 4.81 30.13 34.64
N LYS A 101 5.75 30.35 35.56
CA LYS A 101 5.51 31.00 36.85
C LYS A 101 6.21 32.36 36.85
N ASP A 102 5.42 33.42 36.73
CA ASP A 102 5.90 34.78 37.00
C ASP A 102 6.35 34.90 38.47
N LYS A 103 7.60 35.29 38.70
CA LYS A 103 8.02 36.03 39.89
C LYS A 103 9.10 37.04 39.51
N GLU A 104 8.80 38.31 39.77
CA GLU A 104 9.74 39.42 39.63
C GLU A 104 10.63 39.61 40.88
N GLN A 105 11.58 40.54 40.73
CA GLN A 105 12.36 41.24 41.77
C GLN A 105 13.61 40.51 42.33
N GLY A 106 14.73 41.22 42.27
CA GLY A 106 16.07 40.73 42.64
C GLY A 106 17.19 41.56 42.01
N VAL A 107 17.19 42.89 42.20
CA VAL A 107 18.22 43.79 41.64
C VAL A 107 19.52 43.68 42.44
N GLN A 108 20.65 43.44 41.75
CA GLN A 108 21.96 43.98 42.17
C GLN A 108 22.99 44.01 41.02
N ASN A 109 23.97 44.90 41.15
CA ASN A 109 25.00 45.17 40.13
C ASN A 109 26.22 44.25 40.27
N SER A 110 26.84 43.87 39.15
CA SER A 110 28.30 43.99 38.98
C SER A 110 28.79 43.72 37.54
N LYS A 111 29.87 44.40 37.18
CA LYS A 111 30.76 44.25 36.01
C LYS A 111 32.14 44.74 36.46
N PRO A 112 33.24 44.43 35.76
CA PRO A 112 33.72 43.13 35.28
C PRO A 112 35.14 42.86 35.87
N PRO A 113 35.88 41.84 35.40
CA PRO A 113 36.94 42.11 34.40
C PRO A 113 36.91 41.06 33.26
N VAL A 114 37.33 41.28 32.01
CA VAL A 114 38.43 42.05 31.40
C VAL A 114 39.82 41.47 31.69
N ASP A 115 40.31 40.66 30.75
CA ASP A 115 41.72 40.72 30.34
C ASP A 115 41.83 40.65 28.79
N ARG A 116 43.03 40.88 28.26
CA ARG A 116 43.31 41.22 26.85
C ARG A 116 44.40 40.32 26.23
N THR A 117 44.67 40.58 24.95
CA THR A 117 45.80 40.08 24.14
C THR A 117 45.62 38.65 23.58
N LYS A 118 46.12 38.28 22.40
CA LYS A 118 47.07 38.93 21.44
C LYS A 118 46.71 38.62 19.97
N LYS A 119 47.12 39.51 19.04
CA LYS A 119 47.17 39.37 17.56
C LYS A 119 48.01 40.55 17.01
N PRO A 120 48.54 40.57 15.77
CA PRO A 120 48.87 39.52 14.80
C PRO A 120 50.42 39.41 14.60
N PRO A 121 50.96 38.99 13.44
CA PRO A 121 51.32 39.96 12.36
C PRO A 121 50.93 39.48 10.92
N ALA A 122 51.45 40.12 9.86
CA ALA A 122 50.91 40.07 8.48
C ALA A 122 51.97 39.97 7.33
N HIS A 123 51.49 40.12 6.08
CA HIS A 123 52.14 39.91 4.75
C HIS A 123 53.43 40.69 4.41
N PRO A 124 54.17 40.22 3.37
CA PRO A 124 54.29 40.87 2.03
C PRO A 124 53.62 40.01 0.91
N SER A 125 53.16 40.42 -0.29
CA SER A 125 53.47 41.44 -1.34
C SER A 125 54.71 41.12 -2.22
N GLN A 126 54.74 41.23 -3.57
CA GLN A 126 53.76 41.61 -4.63
C GLN A 126 54.23 41.12 -6.07
N PRO A 127 53.55 41.42 -7.22
CA PRO A 127 53.80 40.87 -8.59
C PRO A 127 54.80 41.74 -9.44
N PRO A 128 54.84 41.86 -10.82
CA PRO A 128 54.03 41.31 -11.94
C PRO A 128 54.75 40.98 -13.30
N ALA A 129 53.98 40.63 -14.35
CA ALA A 129 54.31 40.81 -15.78
C ALA A 129 53.05 41.05 -16.66
N LYS A 130 53.17 41.67 -17.84
CA LYS A 130 52.09 41.98 -18.82
C LYS A 130 52.57 41.91 -20.28
N THR A 131 51.68 41.52 -21.22
CA THR A 131 51.53 42.07 -22.59
C THR A 131 50.26 41.41 -23.21
N THR A 132 49.24 42.00 -23.85
CA THR A 132 48.86 43.30 -24.49
C THR A 132 48.75 43.20 -26.03
N LEU A 133 47.73 43.87 -26.62
CA LEU A 133 47.38 44.14 -28.06
C LEU A 133 46.15 43.33 -28.58
N THR A 134 44.94 43.90 -28.89
CA THR A 134 44.45 44.86 -29.93
C THR A 134 44.37 44.27 -31.36
N LYS A 135 43.38 44.54 -32.25
CA LYS A 135 42.18 45.43 -32.26
C LYS A 135 41.25 45.08 -33.47
N ASP A 136 39.95 45.46 -33.37
CA ASP A 136 38.97 45.89 -34.41
C ASP A 136 38.66 45.13 -35.75
N ALA A 137 37.41 45.38 -36.24
CA ALA A 137 36.95 45.48 -37.66
C ALA A 137 36.33 44.28 -38.46
N ALA A 138 34.98 44.26 -38.47
CA ALA A 138 34.05 44.31 -39.63
C ALA A 138 34.01 43.30 -40.84
N VAL A 139 32.84 42.65 -40.97
CA VAL A 139 31.92 42.51 -42.15
C VAL A 139 32.43 42.07 -43.55
N ALA A 140 31.88 40.94 -44.07
CA ALA A 140 31.48 40.71 -45.48
C ALA A 140 30.53 39.49 -45.64
N GLU A 141 29.79 39.39 -46.76
CA GLU A 141 28.90 38.25 -47.12
C GLU A 141 29.64 37.08 -47.85
N PRO A 142 28.95 35.98 -48.26
CA PRO A 142 28.32 36.01 -49.60
C PRO A 142 26.91 35.35 -49.74
N THR A 143 26.16 35.87 -50.72
CA THR A 143 24.90 35.37 -51.31
C THR A 143 25.17 34.59 -52.63
N ALA A 144 24.26 33.90 -53.34
CA ALA A 144 23.00 33.17 -53.05
C ALA A 144 22.51 32.41 -54.33
N GLY A 145 21.60 31.42 -54.20
CA GLY A 145 20.79 30.85 -55.31
C GLY A 145 20.68 29.30 -55.35
N LYS A 146 19.68 28.68 -56.01
CA LYS A 146 18.53 29.23 -56.78
C LYS A 146 17.45 28.15 -57.07
N ARG A 147 16.16 28.58 -57.22
CA ARG A 147 15.01 27.88 -57.89
C ARG A 147 14.38 26.67 -57.15
N SER A 148 13.08 26.34 -57.30
CA SER A 148 11.91 27.02 -57.94
C SER A 148 10.55 26.45 -57.46
N ALA A 149 9.45 27.21 -57.59
CA ALA A 149 8.04 26.81 -57.35
C ALA A 149 7.27 26.53 -58.69
N PRO A 150 5.96 26.17 -58.72
CA PRO A 150 4.85 27.10 -58.39
C PRO A 150 3.58 26.51 -57.69
N PHE A 151 2.60 27.39 -57.48
CA PHE A 151 1.26 27.28 -56.83
C PHE A 151 0.14 26.79 -57.80
N PRO A 152 -1.19 26.82 -57.47
CA PRO A 152 -1.93 26.97 -56.19
C PRO A 152 -2.75 25.66 -55.93
N PRO A 153 -4.00 25.64 -55.41
CA PRO A 153 -4.73 26.41 -54.36
C PRO A 153 -5.07 25.49 -53.14
N GLU A 154 -5.86 25.79 -52.10
CA GLU A 154 -6.24 26.96 -51.24
C GLU A 154 -6.91 26.36 -49.95
N THR A 155 -7.54 27.02 -48.95
CA THR A 155 -8.13 28.39 -48.83
C THR A 155 -7.95 28.98 -47.40
N SER A 156 -9.04 29.26 -46.66
CA SER A 156 -9.18 30.14 -45.47
C SER A 156 -9.81 29.39 -44.27
N GLU A 157 -9.74 29.80 -42.99
CA GLU A 157 -9.45 31.11 -42.36
C GLU A 157 -8.61 31.03 -41.06
N THR A 158 -7.73 32.03 -40.85
CA THR A 158 -7.25 32.69 -39.60
C THR A 158 -6.86 31.90 -38.31
N GLY A 159 -5.95 32.37 -37.44
CA GLY A 159 -5.19 33.62 -37.37
C GLY A 159 -4.04 33.57 -36.34
N LEU A 160 -3.04 34.45 -36.48
CA LEU A 160 -1.68 34.27 -35.92
C LEU A 160 -1.44 34.71 -34.45
N LYS A 161 -0.47 33.99 -33.84
CA LYS A 161 0.45 34.31 -32.72
C LYS A 161 0.52 35.77 -32.21
N GLY A 162 0.66 35.92 -30.88
CA GLY A 162 1.20 37.13 -30.23
C GLY A 162 1.95 36.80 -28.91
N ASN A 163 3.08 37.47 -28.67
CA ASN A 163 3.87 37.37 -27.43
C ASN A 163 3.40 38.38 -26.37
N MET A 164 3.18 37.94 -25.13
CA MET A 164 3.39 38.77 -23.93
C MET A 164 4.00 37.88 -22.83
N ALA A 165 5.18 38.15 -22.27
CA ALA A 165 5.66 39.35 -21.58
C ALA A 165 5.04 39.51 -20.18
N LYS A 166 5.78 39.06 -19.15
CA LYS A 166 5.47 39.35 -17.74
C LYS A 166 5.50 40.86 -17.51
N ARG A 167 4.45 41.43 -16.90
CA ARG A 167 4.52 42.74 -16.23
C ARG A 167 4.00 42.63 -14.81
N GLN A 168 4.74 43.22 -13.88
CA GLN A 168 4.28 43.43 -12.51
C GLN A 168 3.25 44.57 -12.48
N LEU A 169 2.34 44.48 -11.52
CA LEU A 169 1.70 45.66 -10.92
C LEU A 169 1.94 45.57 -9.41
N HIS A 170 2.50 46.63 -8.83
CA HIS A 170 2.64 46.74 -7.38
C HIS A 170 1.29 47.10 -6.77
N LEU A 171 1.01 46.59 -5.56
CA LEU A 171 0.29 47.32 -4.52
C LEU A 171 0.51 46.64 -3.15
N ALA A 172 1.43 47.21 -2.38
CA ALA A 172 1.37 47.19 -0.92
C ALA A 172 0.87 48.58 -0.47
N PRO A 173 0.28 48.70 0.73
CA PRO A 173 1.14 49.01 1.87
C PRO A 173 0.85 48.17 3.12
N ALA A 174 1.74 48.26 4.11
CA ALA A 174 1.60 47.59 5.40
C ALA A 174 0.54 48.25 6.32
N LEU A 175 0.04 47.49 7.29
CA LEU A 175 -0.70 48.00 8.44
C LEU A 175 -0.01 47.59 9.77
N PRO A 176 -0.21 48.35 10.87
CA PRO A 176 0.80 48.48 11.92
C PRO A 176 0.62 47.53 13.12
N ALA A 177 1.64 47.52 13.97
CA ALA A 177 1.64 46.82 15.26
C ALA A 177 0.53 47.32 16.20
N LYS A 178 -0.12 46.39 16.92
CA LYS A 178 -1.09 46.70 17.99
C LYS A 178 -0.36 46.98 19.33
N PRO A 179 -0.84 47.94 20.14
CA PRO A 179 -0.23 48.29 21.43
C PRO A 179 -0.52 47.27 22.54
N LYS A 180 0.25 47.35 23.63
CA LYS A 180 0.01 46.66 24.91
C LYS A 180 -0.81 47.55 25.87
N ILE A 181 -1.16 46.98 27.03
CA ILE A 181 -1.81 47.60 28.21
C ILE A 181 -3.36 47.65 28.08
N GLY A 182 -4.13 47.20 29.08
CA GLY A 182 -3.72 46.58 30.35
C GLY A 182 -4.86 46.00 31.20
N LYS A 183 -4.49 45.23 32.24
CA LYS A 183 -5.42 44.57 33.18
C LYS A 183 -6.01 45.56 34.20
N LYS A 184 -7.28 45.39 34.57
CA LYS A 184 -7.82 45.82 35.87
C LYS A 184 -8.51 44.66 36.58
N LYS A 185 -8.27 44.53 37.90
CA LYS A 185 -8.93 43.58 38.82
C LYS A 185 -10.12 44.25 39.51
N ARG A 186 -11.13 43.47 39.93
CA ARG A 186 -11.65 43.34 41.32
C ARG A 186 -12.89 42.41 41.32
N THR A 187 -12.91 41.30 42.07
CA THR A 187 -13.38 41.12 43.48
C THR A 187 -14.83 41.61 43.71
N SER A 188 -15.83 40.91 44.27
CA SER A 188 -16.07 39.56 44.85
C SER A 188 -16.79 39.73 46.21
N THR A 189 -18.04 39.26 46.32
CA THR A 189 -18.86 38.97 47.55
C THR A 189 -20.24 38.49 47.04
N GLU A 190 -20.81 37.36 47.47
CA GLU A 190 -21.71 37.14 48.65
C GLU A 190 -23.09 37.85 48.53
N SER A 191 -24.25 37.27 48.90
CA SER A 191 -24.59 35.97 49.54
C SER A 191 -26.08 35.58 49.32
N SER A 192 -26.49 34.40 49.83
CA SER A 192 -27.85 34.02 50.33
C SER A 192 -29.06 33.98 49.37
N SER A 193 -30.10 33.13 49.53
CA SER A 193 -30.31 31.93 50.37
C SER A 193 -31.68 31.24 50.09
N ALA A 194 -31.79 29.93 50.40
CA ALA A 194 -33.03 29.20 50.77
C ALA A 194 -34.14 29.00 49.68
N SER A 195 -34.96 27.92 49.69
CA SER A 195 -34.93 26.64 50.45
C SER A 195 -35.95 25.61 49.89
N GLU A 196 -35.55 24.33 49.85
CA GLU A 196 -36.37 23.09 50.08
C GLU A 196 -37.62 22.82 49.17
N GLU A 197 -38.17 21.60 49.03
CA GLU A 197 -37.97 20.28 49.68
C GLU A 197 -38.20 19.15 48.63
N GLY A 198 -37.36 18.12 48.49
CA GLY A 198 -37.60 16.75 49.04
C GLY A 198 -38.04 15.73 47.95
N THR A 199 -37.85 14.40 48.02
CA THR A 199 -37.04 13.52 48.90
C THR A 199 -36.79 12.16 48.18
N VAL A 200 -35.72 11.42 48.52
CA VAL A 200 -35.38 10.08 47.97
C VAL A 200 -35.07 9.08 49.10
N PRO A 201 -35.46 7.78 49.01
CA PRO A 201 -35.05 6.74 49.96
C PRO A 201 -33.98 5.77 49.40
N ALA A 202 -33.05 5.34 50.26
CA ALA A 202 -32.08 4.29 49.97
C ALA A 202 -31.92 3.30 51.14
N LYS A 203 -31.38 2.10 50.86
CA LYS A 203 -30.99 1.08 51.86
C LYS A 203 -29.66 0.44 51.42
N LYS A 204 -28.85 -0.21 52.26
CA LYS A 204 -28.29 -0.04 53.63
C LYS A 204 -27.36 -1.27 53.83
N LYS A 205 -26.36 -1.25 54.72
CA LYS A 205 -25.39 -2.37 54.94
C LYS A 205 -25.30 -2.79 56.42
N GLN A 206 -25.02 -4.08 56.67
CA GLN A 206 -24.39 -4.69 57.87
C GLN A 206 -23.70 -6.00 57.40
N LYS A 207 -22.48 -6.42 57.79
CA LYS A 207 -21.84 -6.67 59.12
C LYS A 207 -22.51 -7.80 59.92
N THR A 208 -21.80 -8.67 60.65
CA THR A 208 -20.35 -8.74 61.02
C THR A 208 -19.48 -9.42 59.94
N GLY A 209 -18.34 -10.12 60.12
CA GLY A 209 -17.56 -10.57 61.29
C GLY A 209 -16.27 -11.31 60.87
N GLY A 210 -15.51 -11.94 61.78
CA GLY A 210 -14.33 -12.75 61.41
C GLY A 210 -13.39 -13.19 62.55
N LYS A 211 -12.39 -14.02 62.21
CA LYS A 211 -11.14 -14.39 62.92
C LYS A 211 -10.22 -15.15 61.92
N GLY A 212 -8.95 -15.40 62.24
CA GLY A 212 -8.01 -16.08 61.31
C GLY A 212 -6.71 -16.55 61.95
N ALA A 213 -5.64 -16.60 61.12
CA ALA A 213 -4.25 -17.02 61.37
C ALA A 213 -3.84 -18.45 60.95
N ASN A 214 -2.76 -18.50 60.16
CA ASN A 214 -1.73 -19.53 59.94
C ASN A 214 -2.08 -20.98 59.54
N GLY A 215 -1.35 -21.47 58.52
CA GLY A 215 -1.23 -22.87 58.12
C GLY A 215 -0.26 -22.98 56.93
N GLU A 216 0.72 -23.90 57.01
CA GLU A 216 1.82 -24.03 56.03
C GLU A 216 1.45 -24.95 54.84
N ALA A 217 2.29 -24.96 53.79
CA ALA A 217 1.98 -25.62 52.52
C ALA A 217 2.71 -26.96 52.31
N GLY A 218 1.94 -27.97 51.85
CA GLY A 218 2.42 -29.21 51.23
C GLY A 218 2.36 -30.47 52.11
N PRO A 219 2.60 -31.68 51.54
CA PRO A 219 2.67 -32.04 50.12
C PRO A 219 1.54 -33.03 49.69
N ALA A 220 1.10 -32.95 48.44
CA ALA A 220 0.18 -33.95 47.87
C ALA A 220 0.92 -35.22 47.42
N LYS A 221 0.29 -36.40 47.58
CA LYS A 221 0.86 -37.71 47.23
C LYS A 221 0.38 -38.21 45.85
N PRO A 222 1.15 -39.08 45.16
CA PRO A 222 0.89 -39.47 43.77
C PRO A 222 -0.22 -40.52 43.61
N VAL A 223 -0.78 -40.58 42.40
CA VAL A 223 -1.78 -41.54 41.91
C VAL A 223 -1.15 -42.29 40.70
N PRO A 224 -1.37 -43.59 40.49
CA PRO A 224 -0.38 -44.45 39.83
C PRO A 224 -0.40 -44.45 38.28
N VAL A 225 0.76 -44.73 37.70
CA VAL A 225 0.98 -44.91 36.26
C VAL A 225 0.53 -46.30 35.81
N ALA A 226 -0.42 -46.37 34.87
CA ALA A 226 -0.72 -47.60 34.14
C ALA A 226 0.31 -47.83 33.02
N LYS A 227 0.78 -49.08 32.87
CA LYS A 227 1.64 -49.48 31.76
C LYS A 227 0.79 -49.99 30.60
N ILE A 228 1.04 -49.49 29.40
CA ILE A 228 0.52 -50.05 28.15
C ILE A 228 1.66 -50.82 27.46
N GLN A 229 1.35 -51.99 26.91
CA GLN A 229 2.23 -52.74 26.01
C GLN A 229 1.62 -52.75 24.59
N PRO A 230 2.45 -52.91 23.54
CA PRO A 230 2.08 -52.48 22.20
C PRO A 230 1.30 -53.52 21.41
N VAL A 231 0.39 -53.02 20.56
CA VAL A 231 0.00 -53.66 19.30
C VAL A 231 0.21 -52.60 18.22
N GLY A 232 0.88 -52.97 17.14
CA GLY A 232 1.16 -52.06 16.03
C GLY A 232 0.27 -52.36 14.83
N GLN A 233 -0.19 -51.30 14.17
CA GLN A 233 -0.51 -51.30 12.75
C GLN A 233 -0.24 -49.89 12.23
N GLU A 234 0.34 -49.80 11.03
CA GLU A 234 0.69 -48.52 10.42
C GLU A 234 -0.56 -47.90 9.81
N SER A 235 -1.26 -47.06 10.59
CA SER A 235 -2.23 -46.12 10.03
C SER A 235 -1.46 -45.03 9.30
N GLU A 236 -1.65 -44.91 7.99
CA GLU A 236 -1.15 -43.78 7.22
C GLU A 236 -1.62 -42.47 7.88
N LYS A 237 -0.68 -41.63 8.27
CA LYS A 237 -1.00 -40.27 8.70
C LYS A 237 -1.17 -39.43 7.45
N THR A 238 -2.40 -39.27 7.00
CA THR A 238 -2.81 -38.10 6.25
C THR A 238 -2.43 -36.89 7.11
N GLU A 239 -1.34 -36.21 6.78
CA GLU A 239 -0.99 -34.95 7.44
C GLU A 239 -2.10 -33.96 7.08
N ALA A 240 -2.86 -33.51 8.07
CA ALA A 240 -3.92 -32.53 7.86
C ALA A 240 -3.33 -31.31 7.13
N PRO A 241 -3.96 -30.84 6.04
CA PRO A 241 -3.35 -29.90 5.12
C PRO A 241 -2.86 -28.66 5.86
N TYR A 242 -1.61 -28.26 5.61
CA TYR A 242 -0.96 -27.13 6.27
C TYR A 242 -1.75 -25.85 6.00
N MET A 243 -2.57 -25.44 6.98
CA MET A 243 -3.45 -24.29 6.89
C MET A 243 -2.63 -23.00 6.90
N PHE A 244 -2.71 -22.26 5.78
CA PHE A 244 -1.90 -21.07 5.55
C PHE A 244 -2.76 -19.80 5.57
N ASP A 245 -2.65 -19.06 6.68
CA ASP A 245 -3.27 -17.74 6.88
C ASP A 245 -2.29 -16.63 6.46
N SER A 246 -2.67 -15.84 5.45
CA SER A 246 -1.90 -14.70 4.94
C SER A 246 -1.91 -13.50 5.88
N GLY A 247 -2.97 -13.33 6.69
CA GLY A 247 -3.00 -12.37 7.80
C GLY A 247 -2.01 -12.73 8.91
N VAL A 248 -1.78 -14.03 9.16
CA VAL A 248 -0.72 -14.49 10.07
C VAL A 248 0.68 -14.35 9.44
N GLU A 249 0.85 -14.56 8.12
CA GLU A 249 2.09 -14.19 7.41
C GLU A 249 2.37 -12.68 7.57
N ALA A 250 1.36 -11.84 7.37
CA ALA A 250 1.42 -10.39 7.46
C ALA A 250 1.76 -9.90 8.87
N ALA A 251 1.10 -10.43 9.90
CA ALA A 251 1.37 -10.09 11.31
C ALA A 251 2.78 -10.50 11.74
N ARG A 252 3.23 -11.71 11.39
CA ARG A 252 4.61 -12.17 11.68
C ARG A 252 5.65 -11.34 10.95
N MET A 253 5.38 -10.93 9.70
CA MET A 253 6.27 -10.08 8.93
C MET A 253 6.41 -8.68 9.54
N PHE A 254 5.31 -8.08 9.99
CA PHE A 254 5.36 -6.81 10.70
C PHE A 254 6.06 -6.92 12.05
N GLU A 255 5.79 -7.97 12.84
CA GLU A 255 6.52 -8.22 14.09
C GLU A 255 8.03 -8.34 13.83
N CYS A 256 8.47 -9.09 12.82
CA CYS A 256 9.88 -9.17 12.43
C CYS A 256 10.47 -7.80 12.03
N LEU A 257 9.66 -6.90 11.43
CA LEU A 257 10.07 -5.54 11.05
C LEU A 257 10.38 -4.66 12.27
N ILE A 258 9.66 -4.84 13.39
CA ILE A 258 9.77 -3.98 14.60
C ILE A 258 10.34 -4.66 15.85
N HIS A 259 10.58 -5.98 15.82
CA HIS A 259 11.12 -6.76 16.94
C HIS A 259 12.42 -6.14 17.52
N PRO A 260 12.54 -5.95 18.86
CA PRO A 260 11.73 -6.57 19.92
C PRO A 260 10.52 -5.75 20.41
N VAL A 261 10.04 -4.75 19.67
CA VAL A 261 8.77 -4.08 20.00
C VAL A 261 7.61 -4.96 19.53
N THR A 262 6.72 -5.34 20.44
CA THR A 262 5.45 -6.03 20.11
C THR A 262 4.49 -5.09 19.37
N PRO A 263 3.72 -5.55 18.36
CA PRO A 263 2.79 -4.71 17.61
C PRO A 263 1.79 -3.90 18.46
N ASP A 264 1.16 -4.50 19.48
CA ASP A 264 0.22 -3.80 20.39
C ASP A 264 0.84 -2.56 21.04
N ARG A 265 2.13 -2.68 21.40
CA ARG A 265 2.89 -1.60 22.02
C ARG A 265 3.21 -0.52 21.01
N PHE A 266 3.58 -0.91 19.79
CA PHE A 266 3.87 0.03 18.71
C PHE A 266 2.65 0.90 18.39
N PHE A 267 1.48 0.32 18.11
CA PHE A 267 0.29 1.10 17.76
C PHE A 267 -0.25 1.95 18.93
N ARG A 268 -0.19 1.42 20.15
CA ARG A 268 -0.63 2.14 21.35
C ARG A 268 0.29 3.34 21.68
N GLU A 269 1.61 3.15 21.69
CA GLU A 269 2.56 4.11 22.28
C GLU A 269 3.38 4.95 21.27
N LEU A 270 3.52 4.50 20.02
CA LEU A 270 4.52 5.02 19.07
C LEU A 270 3.92 5.46 17.73
N TRP A 271 3.03 4.67 17.13
CA TRP A 271 2.35 4.99 15.87
C TRP A 271 1.65 6.35 15.90
N GLU A 272 1.86 7.15 14.86
CA GLU A 272 1.36 8.53 14.71
C GLU A 272 1.74 9.48 15.87
N LYS A 273 2.74 9.12 16.69
CA LYS A 273 3.07 9.84 17.95
C LYS A 273 4.57 10.10 18.11
N LYS A 274 5.43 9.11 17.89
CA LYS A 274 6.85 9.14 18.27
C LYS A 274 7.72 8.26 17.37
N PRO A 275 8.93 8.71 17.00
CA PRO A 275 9.92 7.85 16.36
C PRO A 275 10.29 6.62 17.21
N LEU A 276 10.59 5.51 16.53
CA LEU A 276 11.11 4.27 17.12
C LEU A 276 12.44 3.91 16.47
N LEU A 277 13.50 3.83 17.27
CA LEU A 277 14.78 3.26 16.87
C LEU A 277 14.90 1.84 17.39
N VAL A 278 15.13 0.88 16.49
CA VAL A 278 15.50 -0.50 16.82
C VAL A 278 16.95 -0.73 16.41
N LYS A 279 17.82 -0.82 17.42
CA LYS A 279 19.22 -1.22 17.27
C LYS A 279 19.34 -2.74 17.34
N ARG A 280 19.73 -3.37 16.23
CA ARG A 280 19.79 -4.85 16.14
C ARG A 280 21.17 -5.44 16.37
N HIS A 281 22.23 -4.72 16.04
CA HIS A 281 23.61 -5.23 16.05
C HIS A 281 23.81 -6.55 15.25
N MET A 282 22.93 -6.81 14.28
CA MET A 282 22.92 -8.00 13.42
C MET A 282 22.94 -7.56 11.94
N PRO A 283 24.13 -7.36 11.33
CA PRO A 283 24.26 -6.85 9.96
C PRO A 283 23.46 -7.63 8.92
N ASN A 284 23.31 -8.94 9.11
CA ASN A 284 22.64 -9.84 8.18
C ASN A 284 21.11 -9.96 8.41
N TYR A 285 20.51 -9.19 9.33
CA TYR A 285 19.08 -9.34 9.66
C TYR A 285 18.16 -9.07 8.44
N ASN A 286 18.53 -8.09 7.61
CA ASN A 286 17.81 -7.75 6.37
C ASN A 286 18.43 -8.42 5.13
N GLN A 287 19.27 -9.46 5.30
CA GLN A 287 20.03 -10.04 4.19
C GLN A 287 19.10 -10.66 3.14
N GLY A 288 19.32 -10.29 1.87
CA GLY A 288 18.51 -10.75 0.75
C GLY A 288 17.24 -9.95 0.48
N TRP A 289 16.90 -8.94 1.30
CA TRP A 289 15.75 -8.06 1.03
C TRP A 289 15.98 -7.22 -0.23
N PHE A 290 17.07 -6.45 -0.25
CA PHE A 290 17.59 -5.71 -1.41
C PHE A 290 19.10 -5.45 -1.23
N SER A 291 19.84 -5.12 -2.29
CA SER A 291 21.28 -4.84 -2.23
C SER A 291 21.76 -3.91 -3.36
N THR A 292 22.97 -3.36 -3.24
CA THR A 292 23.63 -2.57 -4.30
C THR A 292 23.90 -3.43 -5.54
N ALA A 293 24.09 -4.75 -5.39
CA ALA A 293 24.20 -5.67 -6.52
C ALA A 293 22.87 -5.88 -7.26
N GLU A 294 21.75 -5.96 -6.54
CA GLU A 294 20.40 -5.96 -7.14
C GLU A 294 20.10 -4.61 -7.82
N PHE A 295 20.55 -3.50 -7.24
CA PHE A 295 20.48 -2.17 -7.87
C PHE A 295 21.22 -2.15 -9.23
N ASP A 296 22.47 -2.62 -9.28
CA ASP A 296 23.24 -2.70 -10.51
C ASP A 296 22.62 -3.64 -11.56
N ARG A 297 22.08 -4.79 -11.12
CA ARG A 297 21.31 -5.69 -11.99
C ARG A 297 20.15 -4.95 -12.66
N ILE A 298 19.34 -4.25 -11.86
CA ILE A 298 18.15 -3.52 -12.30
C ILE A 298 18.53 -2.43 -13.32
N LEU A 299 19.59 -1.65 -13.06
CA LEU A 299 20.08 -0.61 -13.99
C LEU A 299 20.63 -1.15 -15.33
N ARG A 300 20.97 -2.44 -15.42
CA ARG A 300 21.46 -3.07 -16.66
C ARG A 300 20.36 -3.79 -17.43
N GLN A 301 19.54 -4.56 -16.73
CA GLN A 301 18.54 -5.44 -17.33
C GLN A 301 17.23 -4.71 -17.65
N GLU A 302 16.81 -3.78 -16.79
CA GLU A 302 15.49 -3.14 -16.89
C GLU A 302 15.54 -1.80 -17.65
N ASN A 303 14.39 -1.30 -18.11
CA ASN A 303 14.29 -0.04 -18.85
C ASN A 303 14.13 1.20 -17.94
N ILE A 304 14.99 1.32 -16.92
CA ILE A 304 14.93 2.41 -15.92
C ILE A 304 15.10 3.78 -16.57
N GLN A 305 14.16 4.71 -16.35
CA GLN A 305 14.25 6.11 -16.79
C GLN A 305 14.57 7.06 -15.63
N PHE A 306 15.37 8.09 -15.91
CA PHE A 306 15.60 9.20 -14.99
C PHE A 306 14.29 9.99 -14.75
N GLY A 307 14.04 10.37 -13.49
CA GLY A 307 12.85 11.14 -13.07
C GLY A 307 11.51 10.38 -13.10
N VAL A 308 11.50 9.13 -13.56
CA VAL A 308 10.32 8.23 -13.49
C VAL A 308 10.60 7.03 -12.59
N ASN A 309 11.79 6.45 -12.71
CA ASN A 309 12.20 5.28 -11.91
C ASN A 309 13.41 5.59 -11.02
N VAL A 310 14.31 6.50 -11.43
CA VAL A 310 15.49 6.84 -10.63
C VAL A 310 15.80 8.33 -10.62
N ASP A 311 16.16 8.85 -9.45
CA ASP A 311 16.65 10.21 -9.27
C ASP A 311 18.13 10.23 -8.86
N ILE A 312 18.84 11.24 -9.35
CA ILE A 312 20.19 11.62 -8.95
C ILE A 312 20.11 12.93 -8.18
N THR A 313 20.53 12.92 -6.91
CA THR A 313 20.40 14.08 -6.01
C THR A 313 21.68 14.40 -5.26
N SER A 314 21.87 15.66 -4.89
CA SER A 314 22.91 16.07 -3.94
C SER A 314 22.42 17.22 -3.08
N TYR A 315 22.87 17.25 -1.84
CA TYR A 315 22.70 18.37 -0.93
C TYR A 315 24.06 18.82 -0.39
N ARG A 316 24.44 20.06 -0.72
CA ARG A 316 25.71 20.71 -0.35
C ARG A 316 25.43 22.20 -0.15
N ASP A 317 26.14 22.86 0.75
CA ASP A 317 26.02 24.31 1.00
C ASP A 317 24.56 24.81 1.20
N ASP A 318 23.79 24.04 1.98
CA ASP A 318 22.34 24.21 2.26
C ASP A 318 21.41 24.19 1.02
N LYS A 319 21.89 23.65 -0.11
CA LYS A 319 21.16 23.59 -1.39
C LYS A 319 20.99 22.16 -1.89
N ARG A 320 19.75 21.76 -2.21
CA ARG A 320 19.40 20.44 -2.78
C ARG A 320 19.16 20.51 -4.29
N GLU A 321 19.90 19.71 -5.05
CA GLU A 321 19.90 19.71 -6.52
C GLU A 321 19.44 18.36 -7.10
N THR A 322 18.84 18.40 -8.29
CA THR A 322 18.52 17.22 -9.13
C THR A 322 19.46 17.23 -10.32
N HIS A 323 20.10 16.10 -10.62
CA HIS A 323 21.04 15.98 -11.75
C HIS A 323 20.54 15.06 -12.87
N ASN A 324 19.28 14.61 -12.79
CA ASN A 324 18.60 13.75 -13.77
C ASN A 324 18.80 14.22 -15.23
N PRO A 325 19.52 13.46 -16.07
CA PRO A 325 19.45 13.59 -17.52
C PRO A 325 18.05 13.23 -18.05
N ALA A 326 17.81 13.49 -19.34
CA ALA A 326 16.62 12.96 -20.03
C ALA A 326 16.83 11.49 -20.46
N GLY A 327 15.79 10.66 -20.33
CA GLY A 327 15.76 9.29 -20.86
C GLY A 327 16.36 8.21 -19.95
N ARG A 328 16.91 7.15 -20.57
CA ARG A 328 17.27 5.91 -19.87
C ARG A 328 18.50 6.06 -18.98
N ALA A 329 18.36 5.62 -17.73
CA ALA A 329 19.39 5.58 -16.71
C ALA A 329 20.28 4.34 -16.84
N TYR A 330 21.14 4.32 -17.85
CA TYR A 330 22.16 3.28 -18.00
C TYR A 330 23.12 3.25 -16.80
N ALA A 331 23.42 2.05 -16.28
CA ALA A 331 24.27 1.86 -15.11
C ALA A 331 25.58 2.70 -15.10
N PRO A 332 26.38 2.79 -16.19
CA PRO A 332 27.61 3.60 -16.18
C PRO A 332 27.38 5.09 -15.93
N LEU A 333 26.25 5.66 -16.36
CA LEU A 333 25.91 7.06 -16.11
C LEU A 333 25.52 7.28 -14.65
N VAL A 334 24.74 6.36 -14.08
CA VAL A 334 24.36 6.39 -12.66
C VAL A 334 25.60 6.24 -11.76
N TRP A 335 26.52 5.35 -12.11
CA TRP A 335 27.76 5.15 -11.36
C TRP A 335 28.79 6.29 -11.52
N ASP A 336 28.77 7.03 -12.62
CA ASP A 336 29.53 8.28 -12.78
C ASP A 336 29.00 9.39 -11.86
N PHE A 337 27.69 9.60 -11.80
CA PHE A 337 27.08 10.53 -10.82
C PHE A 337 27.33 10.11 -9.37
N TYR A 338 27.23 8.81 -9.06
CA TYR A 338 27.53 8.27 -7.74
C TYR A 338 28.98 8.57 -7.32
N GLN A 339 29.96 8.34 -8.21
CA GLN A 339 31.38 8.66 -7.96
C GLN A 339 31.63 10.18 -7.80
N LYS A 340 30.80 11.04 -8.41
CA LYS A 340 30.83 12.50 -8.22
C LYS A 340 30.18 12.95 -6.89
N GLY A 341 29.73 12.01 -6.07
CA GLY A 341 29.17 12.26 -4.75
C GLY A 341 27.69 12.66 -4.78
N CYS A 342 26.92 12.15 -5.75
CA CYS A 342 25.46 12.23 -5.76
C CYS A 342 24.85 10.96 -5.12
N SER A 343 23.76 11.12 -4.38
CA SER A 343 22.90 9.99 -4.01
C SER A 343 22.04 9.57 -5.20
N VAL A 344 21.68 8.29 -5.21
CA VAL A 344 20.78 7.66 -6.17
C VAL A 344 19.54 7.17 -5.42
N ARG A 345 18.34 7.56 -5.87
CA ARG A 345 17.05 7.08 -5.34
C ARG A 345 16.33 6.26 -6.39
N LEU A 346 16.09 4.97 -6.14
CA LEU A 346 15.22 4.11 -6.96
C LEU A 346 13.79 4.19 -6.40
N LEU A 347 12.87 4.62 -7.25
CA LEU A 347 11.43 4.68 -7.01
C LEU A 347 10.79 3.35 -7.39
N ASN A 348 9.83 2.87 -6.59
CA ASN A 348 9.11 1.60 -6.83
C ASN A 348 10.08 0.42 -7.14
N PRO A 349 10.96 0.03 -6.19
CA PRO A 349 11.84 -1.13 -6.34
C PRO A 349 11.05 -2.44 -6.51
N GLN A 350 9.81 -2.50 -6.02
CA GLN A 350 8.94 -3.68 -6.13
C GLN A 350 8.47 -3.99 -7.55
N THR A 351 8.55 -3.04 -8.49
CA THR A 351 8.36 -3.34 -9.94
C THR A 351 9.47 -4.24 -10.48
N TYR A 352 10.70 -4.13 -9.95
CA TYR A 352 11.89 -4.77 -10.53
C TYR A 352 12.53 -5.86 -9.67
N SER A 353 12.24 -5.91 -8.36
CA SER A 353 12.72 -6.93 -7.44
C SER A 353 11.58 -7.76 -6.83
N ARG A 354 11.61 -9.08 -7.00
CA ARG A 354 10.60 -10.02 -6.46
C ARG A 354 10.58 -10.03 -4.92
N ASN A 355 11.72 -9.78 -4.27
CA ASN A 355 11.82 -9.80 -2.81
C ASN A 355 11.15 -8.57 -2.20
N MET A 356 11.37 -7.38 -2.78
CA MET A 356 10.63 -6.17 -2.40
C MET A 356 9.13 -6.32 -2.69
N TRP A 357 8.75 -6.89 -3.84
CA TRP A 357 7.35 -7.19 -4.14
C TRP A 357 6.71 -8.07 -3.07
N LYS A 358 7.30 -9.22 -2.69
CA LYS A 358 6.73 -10.07 -1.63
C LYS A 358 6.62 -9.32 -0.30
N ILE A 359 7.68 -8.63 0.11
CA ILE A 359 7.71 -7.92 1.40
C ILE A 359 6.58 -6.88 1.49
N LEU A 360 6.37 -6.09 0.43
CA LEU A 360 5.34 -5.05 0.42
C LEU A 360 3.93 -5.65 0.24
N SER A 361 3.75 -6.68 -0.60
CA SER A 361 2.45 -7.34 -0.77
C SER A 361 1.96 -8.07 0.48
N VAL A 362 2.87 -8.43 1.39
CA VAL A 362 2.55 -9.00 2.71
C VAL A 362 2.30 -7.89 3.74
N LEU A 363 3.07 -6.79 3.72
CA LEU A 363 2.86 -5.68 4.65
C LEU A 363 1.58 -4.87 4.35
N GLN A 364 1.14 -4.76 3.09
CA GLN A 364 -0.13 -4.08 2.76
C GLN A 364 -1.37 -4.80 3.34
N GLU A 365 -1.31 -6.13 3.45
CA GLU A 365 -2.34 -6.96 4.07
C GLU A 365 -2.37 -6.80 5.60
N TYR A 366 -1.24 -6.40 6.21
CA TYR A 366 -1.20 -6.00 7.62
C TYR A 366 -1.76 -4.58 7.85
N PHE A 367 -1.40 -3.62 6.99
CA PHE A 367 -1.80 -2.21 7.14
C PHE A 367 -3.16 -1.86 6.52
N ASN A 368 -3.80 -2.78 5.79
CA ASN A 368 -5.03 -2.57 5.01
C ASN A 368 -5.00 -1.33 4.10
N CYS A 369 -3.82 -0.98 3.60
CA CYS A 369 -3.58 0.10 2.64
C CYS A 369 -2.25 -0.15 1.90
N SER A 370 -2.07 0.52 0.76
CA SER A 370 -0.86 0.34 -0.06
C SER A 370 0.42 0.68 0.69
N VAL A 371 1.42 -0.20 0.56
CA VAL A 371 2.77 0.00 1.13
C VAL A 371 3.76 0.15 -0.02
N GLY A 372 4.18 1.40 -0.24
CA GLY A 372 5.23 1.74 -1.19
C GLY A 372 6.64 1.54 -0.61
N ALA A 373 7.65 1.68 -1.48
CA ALA A 373 9.04 1.76 -1.05
C ALA A 373 9.87 2.65 -1.98
N ASN A 374 10.95 3.21 -1.41
CA ASN A 374 12.03 3.88 -2.13
C ASN A 374 13.38 3.36 -1.60
N VAL A 375 14.33 3.05 -2.49
CA VAL A 375 15.70 2.65 -2.11
C VAL A 375 16.66 3.83 -2.32
N TYR A 376 17.48 4.12 -1.31
CA TYR A 376 18.40 5.26 -1.30
C TYR A 376 19.84 4.78 -1.13
N LEU A 377 20.66 4.98 -2.16
CA LEU A 377 22.09 4.68 -2.18
C LEU A 377 22.90 5.99 -2.14
N THR A 378 23.68 6.20 -1.08
CA THR A 378 24.44 7.44 -0.84
C THR A 378 25.95 7.16 -0.71
N PRO A 379 26.82 7.83 -1.49
CA PRO A 379 28.28 7.75 -1.36
C PRO A 379 28.80 8.22 0.00
N ALA A 380 29.92 7.66 0.45
CA ALA A 380 30.64 8.09 1.64
C ALA A 380 30.90 9.61 1.65
N GLY A 381 30.77 10.26 2.81
CA GLY A 381 30.99 11.69 3.00
C GLY A 381 29.93 12.61 2.36
N THR A 382 28.77 12.08 1.92
CA THR A 382 27.76 12.89 1.19
C THR A 382 26.35 12.84 1.78
N GLN A 383 25.57 13.86 1.43
CA GLN A 383 24.14 13.98 1.69
C GLN A 383 23.40 14.17 0.35
N GLY A 384 22.27 13.46 0.15
CA GLY A 384 21.49 13.54 -1.09
C GLY A 384 20.34 14.54 -1.05
N PHE A 385 19.76 14.75 0.14
CA PHE A 385 18.49 15.45 0.33
C PHE A 385 18.62 16.49 1.46
N ALA A 386 17.95 17.62 1.31
CA ALA A 386 17.80 18.61 2.39
C ALA A 386 16.90 18.06 3.51
N PRO A 387 16.84 18.71 4.67
CA PRO A 387 15.78 18.45 5.64
C PRO A 387 14.38 18.63 5.06
N HIS A 388 13.48 17.69 5.32
CA HIS A 388 12.06 17.70 4.91
C HIS A 388 11.23 16.79 5.81
N TYR A 389 9.89 16.87 5.73
CA TYR A 389 8.99 15.81 6.19
C TYR A 389 8.17 15.27 5.01
N ASP A 390 7.78 14.00 5.09
CA ASP A 390 6.87 13.37 4.12
C ASP A 390 5.43 13.28 4.66
N ASP A 391 4.48 12.91 3.79
CA ASP A 391 3.06 12.63 4.06
C ASP A 391 2.73 11.15 4.34
N ILE A 392 3.75 10.35 4.65
CA ILE A 392 3.65 8.90 4.86
C ILE A 392 4.24 8.46 6.20
N GLU A 393 3.72 7.36 6.73
CA GLU A 393 4.30 6.68 7.88
C GLU A 393 5.51 5.87 7.41
N ALA A 394 6.71 6.23 7.90
CA ALA A 394 7.98 5.81 7.32
C ALA A 394 8.70 4.77 8.17
N PHE A 395 9.12 3.66 7.56
CA PHE A 395 10.01 2.65 8.16
C PHE A 395 11.31 2.56 7.37
N VAL A 396 12.38 3.17 7.88
CA VAL A 396 13.72 3.14 7.31
C VAL A 396 14.43 1.86 7.75
N ILE A 397 14.82 1.04 6.78
CA ILE A 397 15.50 -0.25 6.97
C ILE A 397 16.92 -0.15 6.41
N GLN A 398 17.93 -0.13 7.28
CA GLN A 398 19.33 -0.02 6.84
C GLN A 398 19.83 -1.39 6.33
N LEU A 399 20.34 -1.41 5.10
CA LEU A 399 20.70 -2.63 4.37
C LEU A 399 22.22 -2.81 4.24
N GLU A 400 22.94 -1.74 3.87
CA GLU A 400 24.40 -1.77 3.71
C GLU A 400 25.04 -0.52 4.31
N GLY A 401 26.26 -0.66 4.84
CA GLY A 401 27.06 0.42 5.39
C GLY A 401 26.34 1.18 6.51
N LYS A 402 26.57 2.50 6.60
CA LYS A 402 26.11 3.32 7.73
C LYS A 402 25.65 4.72 7.32
N LYS A 403 24.58 5.21 7.95
CA LYS A 403 24.02 6.55 7.70
C LYS A 403 23.77 7.31 8.99
N HIS A 404 24.24 8.55 9.06
CA HIS A 404 23.93 9.47 10.15
C HIS A 404 22.57 10.13 9.89
N TRP A 405 21.60 9.86 10.76
CA TRP A 405 20.25 10.39 10.73
C TRP A 405 20.03 11.43 11.83
N LYS A 406 19.27 12.48 11.50
CA LYS A 406 18.73 13.46 12.44
C LYS A 406 17.23 13.59 12.22
N LEU A 407 16.44 13.41 13.28
CA LEU A 407 15.00 13.66 13.30
C LEU A 407 14.70 14.87 14.20
N TYR A 408 13.66 15.63 13.85
CA TYR A 408 13.22 16.84 14.53
C TYR A 408 11.69 16.79 14.68
N SER A 409 11.14 17.45 15.70
CA SER A 409 9.69 17.63 15.80
C SER A 409 9.13 18.46 14.63
N PRO A 410 7.84 18.30 14.31
CA PRO A 410 7.05 19.36 13.67
C PRO A 410 7.30 20.72 14.32
N ARG A 411 7.38 21.80 13.51
CA ARG A 411 7.74 23.15 13.99
C ARG A 411 6.54 23.92 14.53
N THR A 412 5.34 23.57 14.07
CA THR A 412 4.05 24.11 14.51
C THR A 412 3.01 22.99 14.60
N ASP A 413 1.85 23.27 15.20
CA ASP A 413 0.79 22.26 15.36
C ASP A 413 0.25 21.78 14.00
N GLU A 414 0.20 22.65 12.98
CA GLU A 414 -0.22 22.35 11.61
C GLU A 414 0.75 21.41 10.86
N GLU A 415 1.98 21.23 11.34
CA GLU A 415 2.96 20.28 10.79
C GLU A 415 2.88 18.89 11.45
N ASN A 416 1.94 18.65 12.36
CA ASN A 416 1.70 17.31 12.93
C ASN A 416 0.75 16.49 12.04
N LEU A 417 1.15 15.27 11.70
CA LEU A 417 0.38 14.33 10.86
C LEU A 417 -0.15 14.90 9.52
N PRO A 418 0.63 15.72 8.77
CA PRO A 418 0.17 16.43 7.58
C PRO A 418 -0.26 15.50 6.45
N ARG A 419 -1.25 15.93 5.66
CA ARG A 419 -1.74 15.21 4.47
C ARG A 419 -0.87 15.39 3.21
N PHE A 420 0.18 16.21 3.27
CA PHE A 420 1.07 16.53 2.13
C PHE A 420 2.52 16.75 2.61
N SER A 421 3.49 16.30 1.80
CA SER A 421 4.93 16.45 2.05
C SER A 421 5.39 17.92 2.10
N SER A 422 6.50 18.19 2.81
CA SER A 422 7.03 19.55 2.96
C SER A 422 7.81 20.05 1.73
N ASN A 423 8.11 21.35 1.72
CA ASN A 423 9.23 21.88 0.94
C ASN A 423 10.57 21.44 1.57
N ASN A 424 11.66 21.59 0.82
CA ASN A 424 13.02 21.46 1.37
C ASN A 424 13.27 22.63 2.34
N PHE A 425 13.67 22.33 3.57
CA PHE A 425 14.04 23.32 4.58
C PHE A 425 15.54 23.56 4.62
N THR A 426 15.94 24.74 5.09
CA THR A 426 17.33 25.07 5.42
C THR A 426 17.75 24.49 6.78
N GLN A 427 19.05 24.39 7.05
CA GLN A 427 19.54 24.01 8.41
C GLN A 427 19.07 25.01 9.49
N SER A 428 18.82 26.27 9.10
CA SER A 428 18.32 27.32 10.00
C SER A 428 16.87 27.12 10.48
N GLU A 429 16.07 26.34 9.77
CA GLU A 429 14.63 26.21 10.00
C GLU A 429 14.25 25.04 10.89
N VAL A 430 15.12 24.03 11.00
CA VAL A 430 14.76 22.74 11.63
C VAL A 430 15.07 22.65 13.13
N GLY A 431 15.85 23.60 13.67
CA GLY A 431 16.11 23.68 15.11
C GLY A 431 17.00 22.57 15.66
N THR A 432 16.62 22.00 16.80
CA THR A 432 17.40 20.98 17.52
C THR A 432 16.83 19.58 17.29
N PRO A 433 17.63 18.57 16.92
CA PRO A 433 17.12 17.22 16.64
C PRO A 433 16.68 16.51 17.92
N ILE A 434 15.51 15.86 17.86
CA ILE A 434 14.97 14.97 18.91
C ILE A 434 15.60 13.57 18.88
N LEU A 435 16.14 13.16 17.72
CA LEU A 435 16.96 11.96 17.56
C LEU A 435 18.15 12.27 16.67
N ASN A 436 19.34 11.79 17.04
CA ASN A 436 20.60 12.09 16.38
C ASN A 436 21.48 10.83 16.48
N VAL A 437 21.49 9.99 15.43
CA VAL A 437 21.99 8.60 15.51
C VAL A 437 22.59 8.12 14.19
N VAL A 438 23.64 7.28 14.25
CA VAL A 438 24.13 6.54 13.09
C VAL A 438 23.41 5.19 13.04
N LEU A 439 22.68 4.90 11.95
CA LEU A 439 22.14 3.57 11.65
C LEU A 439 23.21 2.71 10.99
N GLU A 440 23.20 1.41 11.30
CA GLU A 440 24.07 0.39 10.71
C GLU A 440 23.22 -0.73 10.10
N ALA A 441 23.78 -1.54 9.19
CA ALA A 441 23.05 -2.64 8.57
C ALA A 441 22.31 -3.52 9.60
N GLY A 442 21.05 -3.85 9.30
CA GLY A 442 20.15 -4.58 10.20
C GLY A 442 19.26 -3.70 11.09
N ASP A 443 19.63 -2.44 11.33
CA ASP A 443 18.80 -1.51 12.13
C ASP A 443 17.51 -1.10 11.41
N MET A 444 16.51 -0.70 12.21
CA MET A 444 15.28 -0.05 11.73
C MET A 444 15.05 1.28 12.47
N LEU A 445 14.55 2.28 11.74
CA LEU A 445 14.08 3.56 12.28
C LEU A 445 12.71 3.90 11.70
N TYR A 446 11.68 3.92 12.56
CA TYR A 446 10.34 4.41 12.22
C TYR A 446 10.16 5.85 12.67
N PHE A 447 9.39 6.64 11.91
CA PHE A 447 8.85 7.92 12.36
C PHE A 447 7.52 8.26 11.65
N PRO A 448 6.61 8.99 12.32
CA PRO A 448 5.34 9.40 11.72
C PRO A 448 5.51 10.57 10.74
N ARG A 449 4.54 10.71 9.83
CA ARG A 449 4.47 11.82 8.87
C ARG A 449 4.47 13.18 9.57
N GLY A 450 5.11 14.17 8.96
CA GLY A 450 5.42 15.46 9.62
C GLY A 450 6.71 15.47 10.45
N THR A 451 7.30 14.31 10.78
CA THR A 451 8.64 14.27 11.40
C THR A 451 9.69 14.77 10.40
N ILE A 452 10.24 15.96 10.66
CA ILE A 452 11.33 16.50 9.85
C ILE A 452 12.56 15.63 10.02
N HIS A 453 13.20 15.25 8.92
CA HIS A 453 14.36 14.37 8.93
C HIS A 453 15.41 14.77 7.90
N GLN A 454 16.66 14.40 8.16
CA GLN A 454 17.76 14.44 7.18
C GLN A 454 18.78 13.34 7.47
N ALA A 455 19.50 12.89 6.43
CA ALA A 455 20.52 11.85 6.60
C ALA A 455 21.68 11.92 5.58
N ASN A 456 22.91 11.86 6.11
CA ASN A 456 24.17 11.78 5.34
C ASN A 456 24.87 10.42 5.57
N ALA A 457 25.60 9.90 4.58
CA ALA A 457 26.49 8.76 4.82
C ALA A 457 27.66 9.18 5.72
N ASN A 458 28.36 8.21 6.31
CA ASN A 458 29.59 8.50 7.07
C ASN A 458 30.79 8.74 6.13
N GLU A 459 31.91 9.24 6.66
CA GLU A 459 33.11 9.62 5.89
C GLU A 459 33.88 8.46 5.24
N LYS A 460 33.51 7.19 5.48
CA LYS A 460 34.34 6.02 5.18
C LYS A 460 33.66 4.94 4.34
N GLU A 461 32.34 4.80 4.45
CA GLU A 461 31.56 3.77 3.76
C GLU A 461 30.27 4.37 3.19
N HIS A 462 29.70 3.70 2.19
CA HIS A 462 28.42 4.12 1.62
C HIS A 462 27.26 3.84 2.58
N SER A 463 26.06 4.23 2.17
CA SER A 463 24.83 3.77 2.80
C SER A 463 23.85 3.28 1.74
N LEU A 464 23.30 2.08 1.95
CA LEU A 464 22.06 1.63 1.31
C LEU A 464 20.98 1.46 2.38
N HIS A 465 19.82 2.07 2.18
CA HIS A 465 18.60 1.73 2.91
C HIS A 465 17.40 1.66 1.97
N VAL A 466 16.37 0.96 2.40
CA VAL A 466 15.02 1.08 1.84
C VAL A 466 14.13 1.75 2.88
N THR A 467 13.29 2.69 2.44
CA THR A 467 12.20 3.22 3.25
C THR A 467 10.92 2.58 2.77
N PHE A 468 10.22 1.84 3.64
CA PHE A 468 8.84 1.44 3.40
C PHE A 468 7.92 2.59 3.85
N SER A 469 6.85 2.84 3.09
CA SER A 469 5.97 3.99 3.26
C SER A 469 4.50 3.58 3.12
N CYS A 470 3.66 3.92 4.09
CA CYS A 470 2.25 3.56 4.11
C CYS A 470 1.38 4.72 4.64
N TYR A 471 0.05 4.51 4.71
CA TYR A 471 -0.92 5.45 5.30
C TYR A 471 -1.09 6.82 4.60
N GLN A 472 -0.60 6.97 3.37
CA GLN A 472 -0.79 8.19 2.58
C GLN A 472 -2.29 8.49 2.38
N ARG A 473 -2.77 9.63 2.90
CA ARG A 473 -4.20 10.02 2.84
C ARG A 473 -5.16 8.95 3.37
N ASN A 474 -4.77 8.23 4.42
CA ASN A 474 -5.60 7.24 5.11
C ASN A 474 -6.07 7.77 6.48
N THR A 475 -6.71 8.94 6.51
CA THR A 475 -7.14 9.60 7.75
C THR A 475 -8.66 9.69 7.89
N TRP A 476 -9.14 9.98 9.10
CA TRP A 476 -10.55 10.35 9.34
C TRP A 476 -11.05 11.49 8.46
N GLY A 477 -10.18 12.42 8.03
CA GLY A 477 -10.53 13.46 7.08
C GLY A 477 -10.81 12.92 5.68
N ASP A 478 -10.00 11.96 5.22
CA ASP A 478 -10.16 11.32 3.91
C ASP A 478 -11.41 10.42 3.85
N LEU A 479 -11.81 9.81 4.99
CA LEU A 479 -13.11 9.13 5.15
C LEU A 479 -14.28 10.13 5.10
N LEU A 480 -14.21 11.23 5.87
CA LEU A 480 -15.28 12.24 5.90
C LEU A 480 -15.46 12.95 4.56
N GLU A 481 -14.40 13.14 3.77
CA GLU A 481 -14.45 13.64 2.39
C GLU A 481 -15.22 12.70 1.42
N ARG A 482 -15.39 11.41 1.76
CA ARG A 482 -16.26 10.47 1.03
C ARG A 482 -17.66 10.37 1.66
N LEU A 483 -17.74 10.28 2.99
CA LEU A 483 -18.97 10.05 3.74
C LEU A 483 -19.94 11.23 3.66
N VAL A 484 -19.48 12.44 3.98
CA VAL A 484 -20.36 13.62 4.13
C VAL A 484 -21.05 14.02 2.82
N PRO A 485 -20.41 13.99 1.64
CA PRO A 485 -21.10 14.26 0.38
C PRO A 485 -22.23 13.27 0.05
N ARG A 486 -22.09 11.96 0.33
CA ARG A 486 -23.18 11.00 0.07
C ARG A 486 -24.28 11.09 1.12
N ALA A 487 -23.94 11.32 2.40
CA ALA A 487 -24.92 11.58 3.45
C ALA A 487 -25.78 12.81 3.14
N LEU A 488 -25.17 13.89 2.61
CA LEU A 488 -25.89 15.09 2.17
C LEU A 488 -26.82 14.81 0.98
N GLN A 489 -26.45 13.93 0.04
CA GLN A 489 -27.32 13.54 -1.07
C GLN A 489 -28.55 12.75 -0.57
N LEU A 490 -28.34 11.70 0.23
CA LEU A 490 -29.42 10.92 0.85
C LEU A 490 -30.37 11.81 1.67
N ALA A 491 -29.81 12.70 2.49
CA ALA A 491 -30.60 13.65 3.25
C ALA A 491 -31.37 14.66 2.37
N ILE A 492 -30.84 15.05 1.20
CA ILE A 492 -31.55 15.86 0.20
C ILE A 492 -32.63 15.05 -0.56
N GLU A 493 -32.44 13.74 -0.74
CA GLU A 493 -33.40 12.82 -1.36
C GLU A 493 -34.61 12.57 -0.42
N GLU A 494 -34.37 12.41 0.88
CA GLU A 494 -35.40 12.08 1.87
C GLU A 494 -35.99 13.31 2.60
N ASN A 495 -35.16 14.16 3.21
CA ASN A 495 -35.61 15.25 4.08
C ASN A 495 -36.03 16.52 3.31
N VAL A 496 -37.31 16.88 3.42
CA VAL A 496 -37.87 18.08 2.77
C VAL A 496 -37.27 19.39 3.29
N GLU A 497 -36.73 19.45 4.50
CA GLU A 497 -36.08 20.66 5.01
C GLU A 497 -34.83 21.04 4.22
N LEU A 498 -34.04 20.06 3.78
CA LEU A 498 -32.86 20.28 2.94
C LEU A 498 -33.23 20.65 1.49
N ARG A 499 -34.50 20.46 1.11
CA ARG A 499 -35.07 20.90 -0.18
C ARG A 499 -35.76 22.27 -0.10
N GLN A 500 -35.82 22.91 1.07
CA GLN A 500 -36.40 24.26 1.20
C GLN A 500 -35.47 25.32 0.58
N GLY A 501 -36.07 26.29 -0.11
CA GLY A 501 -35.32 27.43 -0.67
C GLY A 501 -34.77 28.35 0.41
N LEU A 502 -33.53 28.83 0.22
CA LEU A 502 -32.89 29.80 1.11
C LEU A 502 -33.74 31.09 1.25
N PRO A 503 -33.69 31.78 2.40
CA PRO A 503 -34.25 33.13 2.54
C PRO A 503 -33.73 34.05 1.44
N ARG A 504 -34.64 34.69 0.69
CA ARG A 504 -34.32 35.49 -0.51
C ARG A 504 -33.35 36.65 -0.25
N ASP A 505 -33.21 37.05 1.01
CA ASP A 505 -32.47 38.20 1.50
C ASP A 505 -31.18 37.81 2.26
N PHE A 506 -30.80 36.53 2.29
CA PHE A 506 -29.67 36.04 3.10
C PHE A 506 -28.34 36.77 2.87
N LEU A 507 -28.12 37.28 1.66
CA LEU A 507 -26.96 38.09 1.30
C LEU A 507 -26.85 39.43 2.07
N ASN A 508 -27.90 39.87 2.76
CA ASN A 508 -27.93 41.10 3.57
C ASN A 508 -27.39 40.90 5.01
N TYR A 509 -27.22 39.66 5.46
CA TYR A 509 -26.71 39.30 6.80
C TYR A 509 -25.70 38.14 6.83
N MET A 510 -25.55 37.38 5.75
CA MET A 510 -24.51 36.36 5.55
C MET A 510 -23.35 36.87 4.67
N GLY A 511 -22.25 36.10 4.62
CA GLY A 511 -21.04 36.45 3.86
C GLY A 511 -20.04 37.34 4.62
N ILE A 512 -18.86 37.55 4.03
CA ILE A 512 -17.69 38.17 4.69
C ILE A 512 -17.96 39.62 5.12
N VAL A 513 -18.66 40.41 4.28
CA VAL A 513 -19.04 41.81 4.55
C VAL A 513 -19.96 41.93 5.79
N HIS A 514 -20.51 40.81 6.25
CA HIS A 514 -21.46 40.72 7.35
C HIS A 514 -20.99 39.75 8.46
N SER A 515 -19.71 39.37 8.46
CA SER A 515 -19.10 38.47 9.45
C SER A 515 -19.31 38.95 10.89
N ASP A 516 -19.09 40.24 11.13
CA ASP A 516 -19.13 40.90 12.44
C ASP A 516 -20.54 41.44 12.83
N LYS A 517 -21.59 41.14 12.03
CA LYS A 517 -22.97 41.61 12.31
C LYS A 517 -23.68 40.68 13.30
N GLU A 518 -23.96 41.15 14.51
CA GLU A 518 -24.68 40.39 15.55
C GLU A 518 -26.22 40.30 15.36
N SER A 519 -26.72 40.29 14.12
CA SER A 519 -28.17 40.37 13.81
C SER A 519 -28.94 39.08 14.11
N THR A 520 -30.25 39.21 14.35
CA THR A 520 -31.15 38.09 14.68
C THR A 520 -31.27 37.10 13.52
N GLU A 521 -31.35 37.62 12.30
CA GLU A 521 -31.50 36.84 11.06
C GLU A 521 -30.25 35.99 10.81
N ARG A 522 -29.06 36.55 11.07
CA ARG A 522 -27.79 35.82 11.01
C ARG A 522 -27.76 34.66 12.02
N LYS A 523 -28.22 34.90 13.25
CA LYS A 523 -28.25 33.87 14.30
C LYS A 523 -29.22 32.74 13.96
N GLN A 524 -30.44 33.07 13.55
CA GLN A 524 -31.43 32.10 13.07
C GLN A 524 -30.94 31.31 11.85
N PHE A 525 -30.21 31.95 10.92
CA PHE A 525 -29.61 31.27 9.77
C PHE A 525 -28.52 30.29 10.20
N VAL A 526 -27.63 30.68 11.11
CA VAL A 526 -26.59 29.79 11.66
C VAL A 526 -27.22 28.63 12.44
N GLU A 527 -28.17 28.90 13.34
CA GLU A 527 -28.90 27.89 14.11
C GLU A 527 -29.60 26.87 13.20
N LYS A 528 -30.23 27.31 12.10
CA LYS A 528 -30.84 26.42 11.11
C LYS A 528 -29.80 25.59 10.35
N VAL A 529 -28.69 26.20 9.93
CA VAL A 529 -27.59 25.46 9.27
C VAL A 529 -26.97 24.43 10.20
N GLU A 530 -26.70 24.77 11.46
CA GLU A 530 -26.21 23.79 12.44
C GLU A 530 -27.22 22.68 12.71
N GLY A 531 -28.52 22.99 12.77
CA GLY A 531 -29.58 21.97 12.90
C GLY A 531 -29.60 21.00 11.71
N LEU A 532 -29.50 21.51 10.48
CA LEU A 532 -29.45 20.72 9.26
C LEU A 532 -28.14 19.90 9.15
N VAL A 533 -27.01 20.43 9.63
CA VAL A 533 -25.74 19.68 9.68
C VAL A 533 -25.79 18.58 10.74
N ARG A 534 -26.46 18.80 11.88
CA ARG A 534 -26.68 17.76 12.90
C ARG A 534 -27.56 16.63 12.38
N SER A 535 -28.62 16.92 11.61
CA SER A 535 -29.48 15.87 11.05
C SER A 535 -28.82 15.05 9.94
N LEU A 536 -27.65 15.44 9.40
CA LEU A 536 -26.88 14.57 8.50
C LEU A 536 -26.37 13.29 9.20
N VAL A 537 -26.31 13.26 10.53
CA VAL A 537 -25.94 12.07 11.31
C VAL A 537 -26.90 10.90 11.06
N ASP A 538 -28.19 11.20 10.83
CA ASP A 538 -29.24 10.20 10.59
C ASP A 538 -29.14 9.56 9.20
N TYR A 539 -28.31 10.10 8.29
CA TYR A 539 -28.18 9.67 6.89
C TYR A 539 -26.74 9.24 6.53
N LEU A 540 -25.86 8.95 7.50
CA LEU A 540 -24.46 8.59 7.24
C LEU A 540 -24.31 7.18 6.65
N PRO A 541 -23.91 7.00 5.37
CA PRO A 541 -23.72 5.69 4.77
C PRO A 541 -22.32 5.15 5.12
N LEU A 542 -22.12 4.79 6.39
CA LEU A 542 -20.81 4.45 6.96
C LEU A 542 -20.12 3.32 6.19
N ASP A 543 -20.81 2.21 5.97
CA ASP A 543 -20.24 1.02 5.34
C ASP A 543 -19.88 1.29 3.88
N ALA A 544 -20.78 1.90 3.10
CA ALA A 544 -20.51 2.27 1.72
C ALA A 544 -19.36 3.30 1.57
N ALA A 545 -19.16 4.20 2.54
CA ALA A 545 -18.01 5.09 2.55
C ALA A 545 -16.70 4.35 2.86
N CYS A 546 -16.75 3.36 3.76
CA CYS A 546 -15.64 2.44 4.03
C CYS A 546 -15.34 1.53 2.82
N ASP A 547 -16.35 1.06 2.09
CA ASP A 547 -16.19 0.29 0.86
C ASP A 547 -15.56 1.11 -0.25
N GLN A 548 -15.90 2.39 -0.39
CA GLN A 548 -15.24 3.29 -1.32
C GLN A 548 -13.78 3.59 -0.92
N MET A 549 -13.41 3.46 0.36
CA MET A 549 -12.00 3.40 0.77
C MET A 549 -11.36 2.03 0.49
N GLY A 550 -12.08 0.92 0.73
CA GLY A 550 -11.64 -0.45 0.44
C GLY A 550 -11.35 -0.67 -1.05
N LYS A 551 -12.25 -0.23 -1.94
CA LYS A 551 -12.07 -0.21 -3.39
C LYS A 551 -10.83 0.58 -3.82
N GLN A 552 -10.55 1.71 -3.16
CA GLN A 552 -9.30 2.45 -3.39
C GLN A 552 -8.09 1.65 -2.91
N ALA A 553 -8.13 1.06 -1.71
CA ALA A 553 -7.05 0.25 -1.17
C ALA A 553 -6.75 -0.98 -2.04
N ILE A 554 -7.78 -1.63 -2.61
CA ILE A 554 -7.64 -2.72 -3.58
C ILE A 554 -6.96 -2.23 -4.86
N HIS A 555 -7.36 -1.08 -5.44
CA HIS A 555 -6.71 -0.55 -6.66
C HIS A 555 -5.28 -0.03 -6.42
N ASP A 556 -5.00 0.49 -5.23
CA ASP A 556 -3.69 1.00 -4.83
C ASP A 556 -2.71 -0.13 -4.43
N SER A 557 -3.20 -1.35 -4.20
CA SER A 557 -2.43 -2.50 -3.72
C SER A 557 -1.62 -3.19 -4.81
N LEU A 558 -0.49 -3.80 -4.41
CA LEU A 558 0.25 -4.73 -5.25
C LEU A 558 -0.53 -6.05 -5.41
N PRO A 559 -0.39 -6.77 -6.53
CA PRO A 559 -0.86 -8.15 -6.60
C PRO A 559 -0.14 -9.03 -5.56
N PRO A 560 -0.78 -10.08 -5.02
CA PRO A 560 -0.15 -10.94 -4.01
C PRO A 560 0.99 -11.79 -4.61
N VAL A 561 2.03 -12.07 -3.80
CA VAL A 561 3.05 -13.07 -4.17
C VAL A 561 2.66 -14.44 -3.63
N LEU A 562 1.93 -15.20 -4.46
CA LEU A 562 1.53 -16.57 -4.15
C LEU A 562 2.74 -17.47 -3.90
N THR A 563 2.62 -18.32 -2.88
CA THR A 563 3.48 -19.48 -2.64
C THR A 563 3.32 -20.51 -3.74
N GLU A 564 4.25 -21.47 -3.81
CA GLU A 564 4.18 -22.54 -4.81
C GLU A 564 3.06 -23.56 -4.49
N GLN A 565 2.59 -23.65 -3.22
CA GLN A 565 1.40 -24.43 -2.84
C GLN A 565 0.11 -23.72 -3.24
N GLU A 566 -0.02 -22.40 -2.98
CA GLU A 566 -1.20 -21.63 -3.43
C GLU A 566 -1.42 -21.73 -4.94
N LYS A 567 -0.34 -21.81 -5.73
CA LYS A 567 -0.42 -22.04 -7.18
C LYS A 567 -0.76 -23.48 -7.56
N ALA A 568 -0.22 -24.47 -6.86
CA ALA A 568 -0.47 -25.89 -7.16
C ALA A 568 -1.92 -26.34 -6.86
N CYS A 569 -2.66 -25.55 -6.08
CA CYS A 569 -4.07 -25.78 -5.74
C CYS A 569 -5.00 -24.68 -6.31
N SER A 570 -4.62 -24.00 -7.40
CA SER A 570 -5.46 -22.99 -8.06
C SER A 570 -5.13 -22.82 -9.55
N ILE A 571 -5.96 -22.08 -10.29
CA ILE A 571 -5.76 -21.73 -11.71
C ILE A 571 -4.40 -21.05 -12.02
N HIS A 572 -3.68 -20.57 -10.99
CA HIS A 572 -2.34 -19.98 -11.11
C HIS A 572 -1.22 -21.01 -11.32
N GLY A 573 -1.53 -22.32 -11.34
CA GLY A 573 -0.55 -23.39 -11.55
C GLY A 573 -1.11 -24.82 -11.70
N ALA A 574 -2.41 -25.03 -11.50
CA ALA A 574 -3.15 -26.26 -11.83
C ALA A 574 -4.16 -26.00 -12.97
N GLY A 575 -4.69 -27.08 -13.56
CA GLY A 575 -5.58 -27.05 -14.72
C GLY A 575 -4.90 -27.43 -16.04
N GLU A 576 -5.58 -27.12 -17.14
CA GLU A 576 -5.24 -27.61 -18.48
C GLU A 576 -3.87 -27.15 -18.97
N PHE A 577 -3.10 -28.08 -19.53
CA PHE A 577 -1.84 -27.80 -20.19
C PHE A 577 -1.72 -28.54 -21.53
N TRP A 578 -0.97 -27.95 -22.45
CA TRP A 578 -0.63 -28.58 -23.72
C TRP A 578 0.51 -29.58 -23.53
N GLU A 579 0.27 -30.87 -23.76
CA GLU A 579 1.28 -31.93 -23.70
C GLU A 579 2.00 -32.07 -25.07
N PRO A 580 3.26 -31.63 -25.23
CA PRO A 580 3.91 -31.60 -26.53
C PRO A 580 4.27 -32.98 -27.11
N ALA A 581 4.33 -34.03 -26.28
CA ALA A 581 4.59 -35.39 -26.75
C ALA A 581 3.38 -36.03 -27.44
N GLU A 582 2.16 -35.64 -27.04
CA GLU A 582 0.90 -36.21 -27.53
C GLU A 582 0.09 -35.25 -28.42
N MET A 583 0.46 -33.96 -28.47
CA MET A 583 -0.20 -32.93 -29.27
C MET A 583 -1.68 -32.72 -28.91
N GLN A 584 -2.00 -32.86 -27.62
CA GLN A 584 -3.33 -32.63 -27.06
C GLN A 584 -3.25 -31.86 -25.73
N VAL A 585 -4.40 -31.42 -25.24
CA VAL A 585 -4.54 -30.86 -23.89
C VAL A 585 -4.74 -32.01 -22.90
N ARG A 586 -3.96 -31.99 -21.81
CA ARG A 586 -4.13 -32.85 -20.62
C ARG A 586 -4.36 -31.98 -19.38
N GLY A 587 -4.66 -32.61 -18.25
CA GLY A 587 -4.85 -31.88 -16.99
C GLY A 587 -6.21 -31.21 -16.84
N VAL A 588 -7.26 -31.74 -17.49
CA VAL A 588 -8.63 -31.28 -17.28
C VAL A 588 -9.05 -31.55 -15.84
N VAL A 589 -9.51 -30.52 -15.15
CA VAL A 589 -9.95 -30.57 -13.74
C VAL A 589 -11.29 -29.86 -13.58
N GLU A 590 -12.15 -30.38 -12.71
CA GLU A 590 -13.43 -29.76 -12.36
C GLU A 590 -13.54 -29.67 -10.83
N LEU A 591 -14.42 -28.80 -10.31
CA LEU A 591 -14.72 -28.74 -8.89
C LEU A 591 -15.86 -29.72 -8.58
N GLU A 592 -15.64 -30.61 -7.61
CA GLU A 592 -16.66 -31.55 -7.14
C GLU A 592 -17.40 -31.00 -5.90
N PRO A 593 -18.62 -31.47 -5.58
CA PRO A 593 -19.41 -30.95 -4.45
C PRO A 593 -18.71 -31.01 -3.08
N ASP A 594 -17.84 -31.99 -2.87
CA ASP A 594 -17.06 -32.19 -1.65
C ASP A 594 -15.66 -31.55 -1.72
N THR A 595 -15.26 -30.97 -2.86
CA THR A 595 -14.00 -30.24 -3.00
C THR A 595 -13.94 -29.09 -1.99
N GLU A 596 -12.94 -29.11 -1.12
CA GLU A 596 -12.76 -28.07 -0.11
C GLU A 596 -12.03 -26.86 -0.71
N VAL A 597 -12.67 -25.68 -0.65
CA VAL A 597 -12.16 -24.41 -1.18
C VAL A 597 -12.02 -23.37 -0.07
N ARG A 598 -11.17 -22.36 -0.30
CA ARG A 598 -11.16 -21.11 0.47
C ARG A 598 -10.74 -19.92 -0.40
N ILE A 599 -11.02 -18.70 0.03
CA ILE A 599 -10.41 -17.49 -0.58
C ILE A 599 -8.88 -17.60 -0.51
N ILE A 600 -8.18 -17.28 -1.60
CA ILE A 600 -6.75 -17.54 -1.76
C ILE A 600 -5.89 -16.78 -0.73
N ARG A 601 -6.22 -15.51 -0.43
CA ARG A 601 -5.63 -14.67 0.63
C ARG A 601 -6.64 -13.69 1.21
N ARG A 602 -6.53 -13.41 2.51
CA ARG A 602 -7.50 -12.60 3.28
C ARG A 602 -7.76 -11.22 2.68
N GLY A 603 -6.71 -10.52 2.26
CA GLY A 603 -6.78 -9.18 1.68
C GLY A 603 -6.96 -9.13 0.15
N VAL A 604 -7.31 -10.24 -0.52
CA VAL A 604 -7.24 -10.31 -1.99
C VAL A 604 -8.34 -9.51 -2.71
N LEU A 605 -9.53 -9.38 -2.09
CA LEU A 605 -10.74 -8.84 -2.72
C LEU A 605 -11.56 -7.93 -1.80
N ARG A 606 -12.48 -7.15 -2.39
CA ARG A 606 -13.55 -6.42 -1.70
C ARG A 606 -14.82 -6.46 -2.54
N MET A 607 -15.92 -6.93 -1.95
CA MET A 607 -17.25 -6.86 -2.53
C MET A 607 -17.94 -5.55 -2.11
N LEU A 608 -18.67 -4.90 -3.01
CA LEU A 608 -19.55 -3.76 -2.71
C LEU A 608 -20.61 -3.57 -3.81
N THR A 609 -21.70 -2.86 -3.49
CA THR A 609 -22.74 -2.49 -4.47
C THR A 609 -22.42 -1.16 -5.15
N GLU A 610 -22.53 -1.10 -6.48
CA GLU A 610 -22.47 0.13 -7.27
C GLU A 610 -23.47 0.06 -8.43
N GLU A 611 -24.21 1.15 -8.69
CA GLU A 611 -25.14 1.23 -9.83
C GLU A 611 -26.22 0.12 -9.83
N ASP A 612 -26.63 -0.30 -8.63
CA ASP A 612 -27.53 -1.42 -8.31
C ASP A 612 -26.99 -2.83 -8.67
N GLU A 613 -25.71 -2.95 -9.03
CA GLU A 613 -24.98 -4.21 -9.28
C GLU A 613 -24.03 -4.55 -8.11
N VAL A 614 -23.84 -5.83 -7.79
CA VAL A 614 -22.84 -6.28 -6.80
C VAL A 614 -21.53 -6.57 -7.50
N ARG A 615 -20.44 -5.89 -7.09
CA ARG A 615 -19.13 -5.94 -7.76
C ARG A 615 -18.04 -6.45 -6.83
N ILE A 616 -17.26 -7.43 -7.30
CA ILE A 616 -16.09 -7.97 -6.60
C ILE A 616 -14.83 -7.35 -7.19
N TYR A 617 -14.24 -6.39 -6.48
CA TYR A 617 -12.93 -5.82 -6.81
C TYR A 617 -11.82 -6.72 -6.27
N HIS A 618 -10.73 -6.90 -7.02
CA HIS A 618 -9.63 -7.80 -6.63
C HIS A 618 -8.24 -7.28 -7.00
N THR A 619 -7.22 -7.77 -6.28
CA THR A 619 -5.82 -7.37 -6.42
C THR A 619 -5.00 -8.22 -7.39
N LEU A 620 -5.47 -9.41 -7.77
CA LEU A 620 -4.69 -10.39 -8.56
C LEU A 620 -4.19 -9.85 -9.90
N GLU A 621 -5.03 -9.08 -10.59
CA GLU A 621 -4.74 -8.50 -11.90
C GLU A 621 -4.17 -7.06 -11.81
N ASN A 622 -3.77 -6.61 -10.61
CA ASN A 622 -3.09 -5.31 -10.46
C ASN A 622 -1.66 -5.35 -11.04
N ALA A 623 -1.23 -4.25 -11.63
CA ALA A 623 0.15 -4.06 -12.02
C ALA A 623 1.05 -3.82 -10.78
N ARG A 624 2.30 -4.33 -10.80
CA ARG A 624 3.34 -3.96 -9.81
C ARG A 624 3.79 -2.49 -9.92
N VAL A 625 3.48 -1.85 -11.05
CA VAL A 625 3.52 -0.40 -11.21
C VAL A 625 2.21 0.17 -10.66
N TYR A 626 2.28 1.09 -9.69
CA TYR A 626 1.12 1.74 -9.09
C TYR A 626 0.20 2.35 -10.16
N HIS A 627 -1.08 1.98 -10.14
CA HIS A 627 -2.11 2.34 -11.14
C HIS A 627 -1.70 2.07 -12.60
N GLY A 628 -0.83 1.09 -12.85
CA GLY A 628 -0.50 0.65 -14.21
C GLY A 628 -1.68 0.03 -14.95
N ASN A 629 -2.62 -0.56 -14.21
CA ASN A 629 -3.92 -1.03 -14.68
C ASN A 629 -5.05 -0.19 -14.03
N THR A 630 -6.23 -0.19 -14.64
CA THR A 630 -7.48 0.29 -14.02
C THR A 630 -7.87 -0.59 -12.81
N PRO A 631 -8.84 -0.19 -11.96
CA PRO A 631 -9.44 -1.11 -11.00
C PRO A 631 -9.97 -2.36 -11.71
N GLN A 632 -9.65 -3.54 -11.18
CA GLN A 632 -10.09 -4.82 -11.72
C GLN A 632 -11.26 -5.37 -10.88
N TYR A 633 -12.33 -5.76 -11.57
CA TYR A 633 -13.53 -6.30 -10.97
C TYR A 633 -14.29 -7.20 -11.93
N PHE A 634 -15.26 -7.92 -11.39
CA PHE A 634 -16.35 -8.54 -12.12
C PHE A 634 -17.62 -8.44 -11.28
N ASP A 635 -18.75 -8.49 -11.96
CA ASP A 635 -20.07 -8.39 -11.34
C ASP A 635 -20.56 -9.79 -10.93
N ILE A 636 -21.36 -9.86 -9.86
CA ILE A 636 -21.99 -11.09 -9.36
C ILE A 636 -23.47 -10.84 -9.10
N SER A 637 -24.31 -11.88 -9.19
CA SER A 637 -25.75 -11.73 -8.97
C SER A 637 -26.07 -11.60 -7.47
N SER A 638 -27.20 -10.97 -7.16
CA SER A 638 -27.70 -10.77 -5.80
C SER A 638 -27.85 -12.09 -5.03
N GLU A 639 -28.24 -13.15 -5.74
CA GLU A 639 -28.52 -14.49 -5.20
C GLU A 639 -27.25 -15.22 -4.78
N ALA A 640 -26.13 -14.96 -5.48
CA ALA A 640 -24.82 -15.57 -5.22
C ALA A 640 -24.02 -14.85 -4.11
N THR A 641 -24.41 -13.62 -3.73
CA THR A 641 -23.79 -12.82 -2.64
C THR A 641 -23.49 -13.63 -1.36
N PRO A 642 -24.44 -14.42 -0.81
CA PRO A 642 -24.23 -15.10 0.48
C PRO A 642 -23.09 -16.12 0.46
N ALA A 643 -22.79 -16.73 -0.69
CA ALA A 643 -21.66 -17.65 -0.83
C ALA A 643 -20.32 -16.91 -0.77
N VAL A 644 -20.24 -15.71 -1.33
CA VAL A 644 -19.04 -14.86 -1.26
C VAL A 644 -18.81 -14.33 0.15
N GLU A 645 -19.87 -13.90 0.84
CA GLU A 645 -19.82 -13.49 2.25
C GLU A 645 -19.32 -14.64 3.14
N PHE A 646 -19.91 -15.83 2.98
CA PHE A 646 -19.51 -17.04 3.70
C PHE A 646 -18.04 -17.43 3.44
N LEU A 647 -17.56 -17.32 2.20
CA LEU A 647 -16.16 -17.60 1.84
C LEU A 647 -15.18 -16.56 2.41
N ILE A 648 -15.58 -15.28 2.51
CA ILE A 648 -14.79 -14.23 3.15
C ILE A 648 -14.69 -14.47 4.66
N ASP A 649 -15.82 -14.72 5.33
CA ASP A 649 -15.90 -14.88 6.78
C ASP A 649 -15.32 -16.21 7.28
N SER A 650 -15.32 -17.25 6.45
CA SER A 650 -14.71 -18.55 6.79
C SER A 650 -13.18 -18.54 6.70
N TYR A 651 -12.55 -17.55 6.05
CA TYR A 651 -11.09 -17.51 5.90
C TYR A 651 -10.36 -17.50 7.26
N PRO A 652 -9.36 -18.37 7.51
CA PRO A 652 -8.58 -19.18 6.55
C PRO A 652 -9.04 -20.63 6.39
N GLU A 653 -10.17 -21.03 6.98
CA GLU A 653 -10.68 -22.40 6.93
C GLU A 653 -11.04 -22.81 5.49
N TYR A 654 -10.92 -24.11 5.22
CA TYR A 654 -11.39 -24.74 3.99
C TYR A 654 -12.84 -25.21 4.16
N VAL A 655 -13.68 -25.00 3.15
CA VAL A 655 -15.11 -25.35 3.17
C VAL A 655 -15.49 -26.13 1.90
N PRO A 656 -16.23 -27.26 1.99
CA PRO A 656 -16.72 -27.97 0.80
C PRO A 656 -17.65 -27.10 -0.05
N VAL A 657 -17.63 -27.26 -1.38
CA VAL A 657 -18.53 -26.47 -2.27
C VAL A 657 -20.01 -26.66 -1.92
N ASP A 658 -20.46 -27.87 -1.55
CA ASP A 658 -21.85 -28.10 -1.12
C ASP A 658 -22.21 -27.43 0.22
N SER A 659 -21.23 -26.94 0.99
CA SER A 659 -21.50 -26.14 2.20
C SER A 659 -21.83 -24.68 1.93
N LEU A 660 -21.64 -24.19 0.69
CA LEU A 660 -21.98 -22.81 0.32
C LEU A 660 -23.49 -22.56 0.48
N PRO A 661 -23.91 -21.43 1.10
CA PRO A 661 -25.30 -21.15 1.46
C PRO A 661 -26.16 -20.67 0.28
N LEU A 662 -26.31 -21.50 -0.75
CA LEU A 662 -27.18 -21.30 -1.92
C LEU A 662 -28.19 -22.46 -2.04
N ASP A 663 -29.33 -22.20 -2.70
CA ASP A 663 -30.48 -23.13 -2.74
C ASP A 663 -30.21 -24.41 -3.53
N THR A 664 -29.47 -24.35 -4.64
CA THR A 664 -29.14 -25.53 -5.46
C THR A 664 -27.65 -25.81 -5.54
N LEU A 665 -27.29 -27.09 -5.69
CA LEU A 665 -25.90 -27.51 -5.88
C LEU A 665 -25.26 -26.91 -7.15
N GLN A 666 -26.04 -26.67 -8.20
CA GLN A 666 -25.55 -26.04 -9.43
C GLN A 666 -25.05 -24.61 -9.14
N GLU A 667 -25.83 -23.80 -8.43
CA GLU A 667 -25.43 -22.42 -8.08
C GLU A 667 -24.16 -22.40 -7.23
N LYS A 668 -23.98 -23.37 -6.32
CA LYS A 668 -22.75 -23.53 -5.53
C LYS A 668 -21.53 -23.83 -6.41
N LEU A 669 -21.67 -24.77 -7.34
CA LEU A 669 -20.63 -25.13 -8.30
C LEU A 669 -20.31 -23.98 -9.26
N ASP A 670 -21.32 -23.27 -9.77
CA ASP A 670 -21.16 -22.13 -10.69
C ASP A 670 -20.40 -20.98 -10.01
N VAL A 671 -20.76 -20.63 -8.77
CA VAL A 671 -20.08 -19.57 -8.01
C VAL A 671 -18.66 -19.99 -7.59
N ALA A 672 -18.46 -21.23 -7.16
CA ALA A 672 -17.13 -21.73 -6.84
C ALA A 672 -16.22 -21.73 -8.08
N SER A 673 -16.72 -22.19 -9.23
CA SER A 673 -15.98 -22.20 -10.49
C SER A 673 -15.63 -20.78 -10.95
N LEU A 674 -16.58 -19.85 -10.94
CA LEU A 674 -16.33 -18.44 -11.27
C LEU A 674 -15.22 -17.83 -10.40
N LEU A 675 -15.21 -18.09 -9.10
CA LEU A 675 -14.18 -17.58 -8.20
C LEU A 675 -12.83 -18.30 -8.37
N TYR A 676 -12.83 -19.59 -8.74
CA TYR A 676 -11.62 -20.35 -9.06
C TYR A 676 -10.98 -19.87 -10.38
N ASP A 677 -11.77 -19.65 -11.43
CA ASP A 677 -11.34 -19.11 -12.72
C ASP A 677 -10.78 -17.68 -12.60
N LYS A 678 -11.37 -16.87 -11.72
CA LYS A 678 -10.85 -15.55 -11.33
C LYS A 678 -9.59 -15.64 -10.44
N GLY A 679 -9.13 -16.85 -10.13
CA GLY A 679 -7.96 -17.13 -9.31
C GLY A 679 -8.09 -16.70 -7.85
N LEU A 680 -9.33 -16.48 -7.38
CA LEU A 680 -9.66 -16.03 -6.03
C LEU A 680 -9.85 -17.17 -5.05
N LEU A 681 -10.04 -18.42 -5.52
CA LEU A 681 -10.05 -19.61 -4.70
C LEU A 681 -8.74 -20.39 -4.76
N VAL A 682 -8.53 -21.20 -3.74
CA VAL A 682 -7.53 -22.26 -3.66
C VAL A 682 -8.17 -23.49 -3.01
N THR A 683 -7.89 -24.68 -3.52
CA THR A 683 -8.38 -25.96 -2.98
C THR A 683 -7.47 -26.49 -1.86
N SER A 684 -7.96 -27.44 -1.04
CA SER A 684 -7.15 -28.03 0.05
C SER A 684 -6.03 -28.94 -0.47
N VAL A 685 -6.30 -29.64 -1.57
CA VAL A 685 -5.36 -30.46 -2.36
C VAL A 685 -5.43 -30.06 -3.84
N PRO A 686 -4.38 -30.32 -4.67
CA PRO A 686 -4.49 -30.17 -6.12
C PRO A 686 -5.64 -31.03 -6.67
N LEU A 687 -6.41 -30.48 -7.60
CA LEU A 687 -7.52 -31.20 -8.24
C LEU A 687 -7.01 -32.41 -9.04
N GLN A 688 -7.81 -33.47 -9.06
CA GLN A 688 -7.49 -34.70 -9.81
C GLN A 688 -7.87 -34.52 -11.28
N THR A 689 -7.13 -35.18 -12.18
CA THR A 689 -7.30 -35.02 -13.62
C THR A 689 -8.31 -36.02 -14.17
N MET A 690 -9.44 -35.51 -14.68
CA MET A 690 -10.65 -36.30 -14.95
C MET A 690 -10.51 -37.36 -16.06
N TYR A 691 -9.51 -37.24 -16.94
CA TYR A 691 -9.42 -38.04 -18.17
C TYR A 691 -7.98 -38.43 -18.57
N ASP A 692 -7.06 -38.63 -17.62
CA ASP A 692 -5.70 -39.10 -17.92
C ASP A 692 -5.60 -40.63 -18.14
N GLU A 693 -6.67 -41.39 -17.87
CA GLU A 693 -6.80 -42.80 -18.27
C GLU A 693 -6.88 -42.91 -19.80
N GLY A 694 -5.73 -43.25 -20.41
CA GLY A 694 -5.67 -43.61 -21.82
C GLY A 694 -6.49 -44.87 -22.11
N THR A 695 -7.14 -44.92 -23.28
CA THR A 695 -8.00 -46.02 -23.70
C THR A 695 -7.27 -47.36 -23.76
N ASP A 696 -7.47 -48.21 -22.73
CA ASP A 696 -7.03 -49.61 -22.70
C ASP A 696 -8.25 -50.56 -22.61
N ASP A 697 -9.29 -50.22 -23.37
CA ASP A 697 -10.61 -50.84 -23.41
C ASP A 697 -10.60 -52.17 -24.20
N SER A 698 -9.66 -53.07 -23.87
CA SER A 698 -9.58 -54.42 -24.47
C SER A 698 -8.75 -55.45 -23.68
N GLU A 699 -9.30 -56.04 -22.60
CA GLU A 699 -9.04 -57.47 -22.28
C GLU A 699 -10.10 -58.11 -21.34
N ASP A 700 -11.40 -58.00 -21.68
CA ASP A 700 -12.49 -58.65 -20.92
C ASP A 700 -13.54 -59.31 -21.85
N ASP A 701 -13.10 -60.30 -22.64
CA ASP A 701 -13.98 -61.23 -23.39
C ASP A 701 -13.18 -62.49 -23.85
N ALA A 702 -12.77 -63.35 -22.90
CA ALA A 702 -11.86 -64.48 -23.17
C ALA A 702 -12.31 -65.87 -22.65
N GLU A 703 -13.56 -66.03 -22.19
CA GLU A 703 -14.13 -67.35 -21.84
C GLU A 703 -15.48 -67.62 -22.53
N ASN A 704 -15.47 -68.24 -23.72
CA ASN A 704 -16.46 -69.24 -24.13
C ASN A 704 -16.10 -69.97 -25.44
N ARG A 705 -15.80 -71.28 -25.31
CA ARG A 705 -16.17 -72.42 -26.20
C ARG A 705 -15.83 -72.30 -27.70
N ASP A 706 -14.99 -73.13 -28.31
CA ASP A 706 -14.90 -74.62 -28.30
C ASP A 706 -16.11 -75.34 -28.92
N GLY A 707 -15.82 -76.37 -29.73
CA GLY A 707 -16.74 -77.06 -30.63
C GLY A 707 -16.48 -76.74 -32.11
N GLY A 708 -16.25 -77.75 -32.95
CA GLY A 708 -15.97 -77.58 -34.38
C GLY A 708 -16.26 -78.83 -35.22
N GLU A 709 -15.91 -78.77 -36.51
CA GLU A 709 -15.69 -79.88 -37.46
C GLU A 709 -14.57 -79.48 -38.44
#